data_AF-A0A8T1XAJ6-F1
#
_entry.id   AF-A0A8T1XAJ6-F1
#
_cell.length_a   1.000
_cell.length_b   1.000
_cell.length_c   1.000
_cell.angle_alpha   90.00
_cell.angle_beta   90.00
_cell.angle_gamma   90.00
#
_symmetry.space_group_name_H-M   'P 1'
#
loop_
_entity.id
_entity.type
_entity.pdbx_description
1 polymer ?
#
loop_
_entity_poly.entity_id
_entity_poly.type
_entity_poly.pdbx_seq_one_letter_code
_entity_poly.pdbx_strand_id
1 'polypeptide(L)'
;MNIRRFAASIVVGVLGLTSSNSIVEVQAQECTASDDMFGFIADWLPKDYGINLCVTNNIGSVGLAVASTIFSGCSLLDLKDLGKDEQLNNLIALFKSIATTPADMSASIYKYMANHTTDTMDDLCSTMNDVISPCASKLIPKLLKTLQEDEVCCSQFSELIDLLNLVVPKDKNINFFLINEVVDGFNRFLCATKGDFTCGFDMFSQMTKLHTLESFTFLESMVLPFVTAGKGEECAAMSGKEYTDTASKKPATTINFGCCVHQLRPFFQSVQAGVQYIFGDSLVEILNGMIKFTAPEGGFVDSLPGTEACEFEDSCDDPDNLSDDEEQFRDPGVKAPGKNDLIDTECKMVDKCSGDKSVCSQVCDRGSVAVPEWLKNTLAYQRNLAFSGPLCYAQIPATHNSAITLADGYGNRDQLFNANLDEDKWWSYLKTNNQMLSLTDQLDIGVRFLEIDTHFFLNDFHTGHCGTLGSDSLKAFFDQFNKQLGKYGTNDWGVELLGCFPSISGIKGSEQVLTKNSMDEIKAWLNANPTDFVIVYLDTGSDITRLKKFPDLNTVLTDTFGDLLVPLKTLQDMATAKWAGGSINEFINAGHQVLALANDDTGVAYSFYDFCNGGKDLTVEFIDDLPDAKRKINGLTIYSNEQFLRSYSSQIRYVALSDTGALTKAFPVFLDGESIPKYTRWNLNLIATDNVDVAKMAAQVWSWAENEPSTTEEGAYALVDKGGRWVASTTAPKTTRACWDGKALAWSIVPFKEDCPTGTTFTAPADPYQQYLLAAKLVDYKVVDTSVVINATLTIVGAPTPVPSEMAVIVDDGDQGAAASTAASGATTSLCRTEGGCGGTRLRH
;
A
#
# COMPACT_ATOMS: atom_id res chain seq x y z
N MET A 1 -8.89 5.36 11.87
CA MET A 1 -8.89 5.33 10.39
C MET A 1 -10.23 4.67 10.01
N ASN A 2 -11.17 5.32 9.32
CA ASN A 2 -12.62 5.05 9.52
C ASN A 2 -13.25 4.28 8.33
N ILE A 3 -13.18 2.95 8.31
CA ILE A 3 -13.94 2.10 7.36
C ILE A 3 -15.42 2.00 7.74
N ARG A 4 -16.12 3.12 7.58
CA ARG A 4 -17.49 3.08 7.04
C ARG A 4 -17.46 2.89 5.50
N ARG A 5 -16.28 2.76 4.90
CA ARG A 5 -15.98 3.07 3.49
C ARG A 5 -15.64 1.89 2.57
N PHE A 6 -15.40 0.68 3.09
CA PHE A 6 -15.04 -0.49 2.28
C PHE A 6 -16.22 -1.46 2.13
N ALA A 7 -17.26 -1.33 2.97
CA ALA A 7 -18.55 -2.02 2.83
C ALA A 7 -19.52 -1.30 1.86
N ALA A 8 -19.01 -0.76 0.75
CA ALA A 8 -19.72 -0.97 -0.52
C ALA A 8 -19.64 -2.46 -0.93
N SER A 9 -18.67 -3.19 -0.38
CA SER A 9 -18.34 -4.56 -0.72
C SER A 9 -19.15 -5.60 0.06
N ILE A 10 -20.45 -5.69 -0.18
CA ILE A 10 -20.96 -6.91 -0.82
C ILE A 10 -21.94 -6.46 -1.91
N VAL A 11 -21.43 -5.69 -2.89
CA VAL A 11 -22.07 -5.35 -4.17
C VAL A 11 -23.03 -4.17 -4.14
N VAL A 12 -23.85 -4.09 -3.12
CA VAL A 12 -25.16 -3.45 -3.23
C VAL A 12 -25.57 -3.14 -1.80
N GLY A 13 -25.18 -1.98 -1.30
CA GLY A 13 -26.21 -1.23 -0.59
C GLY A 13 -27.11 -0.74 -1.71
N VAL A 14 -28.13 -1.51 -2.11
CA VAL A 14 -28.94 -1.15 -3.30
C VAL A 14 -29.38 0.31 -3.18
N LEU A 15 -29.58 0.86 -1.96
CA LEU A 15 -29.87 2.29 -1.73
C LEU A 15 -29.40 2.83 -0.35
N GLY A 16 -28.27 2.36 0.21
CA GLY A 16 -27.98 2.47 1.65
C GLY A 16 -26.88 3.44 2.12
N LEU A 17 -26.83 4.68 1.63
CA LEU A 17 -25.81 5.67 2.02
C LEU A 17 -26.09 6.23 3.43
N THR A 18 -25.21 5.95 4.40
CA THR A 18 -25.03 6.82 5.58
C THR A 18 -23.58 6.83 6.07
N SER A 19 -22.98 8.03 6.19
CA SER A 19 -21.71 8.24 6.89
C SER A 19 -21.67 9.68 7.43
N SER A 20 -21.77 9.79 8.76
CA SER A 20 -21.80 11.05 9.51
C SER A 20 -20.41 11.64 9.83
N ASN A 21 -19.62 12.05 8.83
CA ASN A 21 -18.53 13.02 9.05
C ASN A 21 -18.17 13.77 7.77
N SER A 22 -18.20 15.10 7.89
CA SER A 22 -17.96 16.10 6.86
C SER A 22 -16.53 16.00 6.31
N ILE A 23 -16.36 15.71 5.02
CA ILE A 23 -15.09 15.91 4.32
C ILE A 23 -15.40 16.57 2.97
N VAL A 24 -14.62 17.61 2.68
CA VAL A 24 -14.87 18.66 1.68
C VAL A 24 -16.04 19.54 2.12
N GLU A 25 -15.75 20.74 2.64
CA GLU A 25 -16.68 21.85 2.48
C GLU A 25 -16.92 21.94 0.97
N VAL A 26 -18.02 21.35 0.49
CA VAL A 26 -18.67 21.85 -0.73
C VAL A 26 -18.65 23.36 -0.56
N GLN A 27 -18.23 24.11 -1.57
CA GLN A 27 -18.33 25.57 -1.53
C GLN A 27 -19.81 25.91 -1.36
N ALA A 28 -20.27 25.95 -0.11
CA ALA A 28 -21.67 26.02 0.27
C ALA A 28 -22.26 27.38 -0.14
N GLN A 29 -21.40 28.29 -0.60
CA GLN A 29 -21.78 29.55 -1.24
C GLN A 29 -22.37 29.38 -2.64
N GLU A 30 -22.08 28.30 -3.39
CA GLU A 30 -22.52 28.14 -4.79
C GLU A 30 -23.69 27.16 -4.97
N CYS A 31 -23.74 26.07 -4.19
CA CYS A 31 -24.78 25.05 -4.31
C CYS A 31 -25.86 25.26 -3.24
N THR A 32 -27.10 25.51 -3.66
CA THR A 32 -28.25 25.63 -2.76
C THR A 32 -29.29 24.58 -3.09
N ALA A 33 -29.92 23.98 -2.08
CA ALA A 33 -31.11 23.18 -2.32
C ALA A 33 -32.24 24.15 -2.69
N SER A 34 -32.71 24.14 -3.95
CA SER A 34 -33.86 24.91 -4.37
C SER A 34 -35.18 24.26 -3.93
N ASP A 35 -36.15 25.09 -3.53
CA ASP A 35 -37.54 24.71 -3.20
C ASP A 35 -38.40 24.62 -4.48
N ASP A 36 -37.93 23.87 -5.49
CA ASP A 36 -38.62 23.75 -6.78
C ASP A 36 -39.61 22.56 -6.87
N MET A 37 -40.33 22.46 -7.99
CA MET A 37 -41.39 21.48 -8.31
C MET A 37 -41.03 19.99 -8.04
N PHE A 38 -39.75 19.65 -7.89
CA PHE A 38 -39.24 18.31 -7.59
C PHE A 38 -38.56 18.19 -6.21
N GLY A 39 -38.76 19.14 -5.29
CA GLY A 39 -38.16 19.13 -3.95
C GLY A 39 -38.43 17.85 -3.14
N PHE A 40 -39.51 17.12 -3.46
CA PHE A 40 -39.79 15.81 -2.85
C PHE A 40 -38.69 14.76 -3.13
N ILE A 41 -38.01 14.83 -4.28
CA ILE A 41 -36.89 13.93 -4.63
C ILE A 41 -35.71 14.21 -3.70
N ALA A 42 -35.42 15.50 -3.47
CA ALA A 42 -34.34 15.94 -2.59
C ALA A 42 -34.57 15.54 -1.13
N ASP A 43 -35.82 15.59 -0.66
CA ASP A 43 -36.20 15.21 0.71
C ASP A 43 -36.12 13.69 0.95
N TRP A 44 -36.34 12.89 -0.08
CA TRP A 44 -36.25 11.42 0.00
C TRP A 44 -34.80 10.92 -0.06
N LEU A 45 -33.94 11.61 -0.80
CA LEU A 45 -32.56 11.18 -0.99
C LEU A 45 -31.71 11.32 0.29
N PRO A 46 -30.73 10.41 0.50
CA PRO A 46 -29.77 10.55 1.58
C PRO A 46 -29.03 11.89 1.51
N LYS A 47 -28.84 12.53 2.68
CA LYS A 47 -28.02 13.75 2.80
C LYS A 47 -26.53 13.45 2.80
N ASP A 48 -26.17 12.21 3.07
CA ASP A 48 -24.80 11.73 3.03
C ASP A 48 -24.20 11.89 1.63
N TYR A 49 -22.93 12.27 1.57
CA TYR A 49 -22.19 12.48 0.33
C TYR A 49 -22.81 13.53 -0.61
N GLY A 50 -23.65 14.42 -0.08
CA GLY A 50 -24.25 15.51 -0.83
C GLY A 50 -25.21 15.07 -1.94
N ILE A 51 -25.75 13.85 -1.88
CA ILE A 51 -26.59 13.29 -2.96
C ILE A 51 -27.86 14.11 -3.16
N ASN A 52 -28.52 14.47 -2.06
CA ASN A 52 -29.67 15.36 -2.11
C ASN A 52 -29.30 16.71 -2.76
N LEU A 53 -28.17 17.31 -2.37
CA LEU A 53 -27.70 18.59 -2.90
C LEU A 53 -27.39 18.49 -4.40
N CYS A 54 -26.68 17.43 -4.80
CA CYS A 54 -26.32 17.10 -6.17
C CYS A 54 -27.57 16.99 -7.07
N VAL A 55 -28.56 16.20 -6.64
CA VAL A 55 -29.80 16.01 -7.41
C VAL A 55 -30.64 17.29 -7.47
N THR A 56 -30.71 18.07 -6.38
CA THR A 56 -31.44 19.36 -6.40
C THR A 56 -30.78 20.38 -7.34
N ASN A 57 -29.46 20.45 -7.39
CA ASN A 57 -28.77 21.39 -8.29
C ASN A 57 -28.83 20.93 -9.76
N ASN A 58 -29.08 19.64 -10.00
CA ASN A 58 -29.26 19.07 -11.35
C ASN A 58 -30.73 18.80 -11.69
N ILE A 59 -31.67 19.43 -10.99
CA ILE A 59 -33.08 19.10 -11.07
C ILE A 59 -33.70 19.36 -12.44
N GLY A 60 -33.13 20.28 -13.23
CA GLY A 60 -33.54 20.50 -14.62
C GLY A 60 -33.22 19.30 -15.51
N SER A 61 -32.01 18.75 -15.38
CA SER A 61 -31.58 17.55 -16.10
C SER A 61 -32.29 16.29 -15.60
N VAL A 62 -32.50 16.17 -14.29
CA VAL A 62 -33.34 15.12 -13.68
C VAL A 62 -34.77 15.24 -14.19
N GLY A 63 -35.32 16.45 -14.20
CA GLY A 63 -36.64 16.76 -14.72
C GLY A 63 -36.78 16.46 -16.20
N LEU A 64 -35.75 16.70 -17.02
CA LEU A 64 -35.72 16.32 -18.44
C LEU A 64 -35.60 14.80 -18.63
N ALA A 65 -34.77 14.13 -17.83
CA ALA A 65 -34.65 12.67 -17.84
C ALA A 65 -36.00 12.04 -17.50
N VAL A 66 -36.67 12.50 -16.45
CA VAL A 66 -38.03 12.04 -16.09
C VAL A 66 -39.09 12.53 -17.09
N ALA A 67 -38.97 13.73 -17.66
CA ALA A 67 -39.93 14.18 -18.68
C ALA A 67 -39.86 13.32 -19.95
N SER A 68 -38.68 12.80 -20.27
CA SER A 68 -38.51 11.86 -21.38
C SER A 68 -39.12 10.48 -21.13
N THR A 69 -39.59 10.19 -19.90
CA THR A 69 -40.26 8.95 -19.53
C THR A 69 -41.79 9.08 -19.44
N ILE A 70 -42.37 10.27 -19.68
CA ILE A 70 -43.81 10.58 -19.54
C ILE A 70 -44.74 9.65 -20.34
N PHE A 71 -44.24 8.99 -21.40
CA PHE A 71 -45.01 8.03 -22.21
C PHE A 71 -44.47 6.57 -22.11
N SER A 72 -43.71 6.28 -21.07
CA SER A 72 -43.15 4.96 -20.76
C SER A 72 -43.63 4.46 -19.39
N GLY A 73 -43.35 3.21 -19.03
CA GLY A 73 -43.70 2.61 -17.72
C GLY A 73 -42.99 3.22 -16.50
N CYS A 74 -42.50 4.46 -16.58
CA CYS A 74 -41.89 5.20 -15.48
C CYS A 74 -42.45 6.63 -15.46
N SER A 75 -43.44 6.92 -14.62
CA SER A 75 -44.00 8.26 -14.50
C SER A 75 -43.41 9.05 -13.32
N LEU A 76 -43.52 10.37 -13.38
CA LEU A 76 -43.12 11.25 -12.28
C LEU A 76 -43.94 11.02 -11.00
N LEU A 77 -45.19 10.57 -11.13
CA LEU A 77 -46.04 10.25 -9.99
C LEU A 77 -45.54 8.98 -9.31
N ASP A 78 -45.14 7.96 -10.08
CA ASP A 78 -44.61 6.70 -9.55
C ASP A 78 -43.30 6.95 -8.77
N LEU A 79 -42.39 7.74 -9.34
CA LEU A 79 -41.14 8.16 -8.66
C LEU A 79 -41.40 8.94 -7.36
N LYS A 80 -42.48 9.74 -7.32
CA LYS A 80 -42.87 10.47 -6.12
C LYS A 80 -43.42 9.55 -5.04
N ASP A 81 -44.15 8.52 -5.44
CA ASP A 81 -44.77 7.60 -4.51
C ASP A 81 -43.77 6.55 -3.97
N LEU A 82 -42.62 6.31 -4.64
CA LEU A 82 -41.49 5.56 -4.06
C LEU A 82 -41.07 6.08 -2.68
N GLY A 83 -41.08 7.40 -2.48
CA GLY A 83 -40.71 7.99 -1.19
C GLY A 83 -41.68 7.68 -0.06
N LYS A 84 -42.89 7.22 -0.38
CA LYS A 84 -43.94 6.86 0.57
C LYS A 84 -44.13 5.35 0.70
N ASP A 85 -43.47 4.57 -0.14
CA ASP A 85 -43.56 3.12 -0.12
C ASP A 85 -42.93 2.57 1.17
N GLU A 86 -43.74 1.93 2.01
CA GLU A 86 -43.30 1.44 3.31
C GLU A 86 -42.28 0.29 3.17
N GLN A 87 -42.47 -0.61 2.20
CA GLN A 87 -41.63 -1.80 2.05
C GLN A 87 -40.27 -1.47 1.45
N LEU A 88 -40.23 -0.58 0.46
CA LEU A 88 -38.99 -0.03 -0.06
C LEU A 88 -38.23 0.74 1.02
N ASN A 89 -38.90 1.57 1.81
CA ASN A 89 -38.27 2.29 2.92
C ASN A 89 -37.72 1.34 3.99
N ASN A 90 -38.42 0.24 4.29
CA ASN A 90 -37.94 -0.82 5.19
C ASN A 90 -36.69 -1.51 4.64
N LEU A 91 -36.65 -1.80 3.33
CA LEU A 91 -35.48 -2.37 2.67
C LEU A 91 -34.28 -1.41 2.68
N ILE A 92 -34.51 -0.12 2.39
CA ILE A 92 -33.48 0.93 2.49
C ILE A 92 -32.96 1.02 3.93
N ALA A 93 -33.85 0.95 4.93
CA ALA A 93 -33.48 0.97 6.34
C ALA A 93 -32.64 -0.25 6.74
N LEU A 94 -32.92 -1.44 6.19
CA LEU A 94 -32.09 -2.63 6.37
C LEU A 94 -30.67 -2.38 5.86
N PHE A 95 -30.51 -1.93 4.61
CA PHE A 95 -29.18 -1.66 4.05
C PHE A 95 -28.44 -0.58 4.83
N LYS A 96 -29.12 0.49 5.25
CA LYS A 96 -28.54 1.52 6.13
C LYS A 96 -28.08 0.94 7.47
N SER A 97 -28.86 0.06 8.08
CA SER A 97 -28.52 -0.62 9.33
C SER A 97 -27.28 -1.51 9.16
N ILE A 98 -27.21 -2.29 8.08
CA ILE A 98 -26.04 -3.13 7.77
C ILE A 98 -24.80 -2.25 7.55
N ALA A 99 -24.92 -1.16 6.80
CA ALA A 99 -23.80 -0.26 6.54
C ALA A 99 -23.30 0.45 7.82
N THR A 100 -24.20 0.85 8.72
CA THR A 100 -23.85 1.54 9.97
C THR A 100 -23.34 0.61 11.05
N THR A 101 -23.90 -0.58 11.16
CA THR A 101 -23.51 -1.59 12.16
C THR A 101 -23.39 -2.96 11.49
N PRO A 102 -22.33 -3.19 10.69
CA PRO A 102 -22.11 -4.45 9.98
C PRO A 102 -22.11 -5.69 10.88
N ALA A 103 -21.66 -5.55 12.13
CA ALA A 103 -21.71 -6.62 13.12
C ALA A 103 -23.14 -7.07 13.46
N ASP A 104 -24.17 -6.26 13.22
CA ASP A 104 -25.56 -6.64 13.48
C ASP A 104 -26.25 -7.23 12.23
N MET A 105 -25.53 -7.42 11.12
CA MET A 105 -26.09 -7.83 9.83
C MET A 105 -27.01 -9.04 9.92
N SER A 106 -26.59 -10.12 10.59
CA SER A 106 -27.43 -11.32 10.74
C SER A 106 -28.73 -11.02 11.50
N ALA A 107 -28.65 -10.23 12.58
CA ALA A 107 -29.80 -9.87 13.38
C ALA A 107 -30.76 -8.92 12.62
N SER A 108 -30.23 -7.96 11.88
CA SER A 108 -31.02 -7.03 11.06
C SER A 108 -31.72 -7.76 9.91
N ILE A 109 -31.02 -8.64 9.20
CA ILE A 109 -31.60 -9.47 8.13
C ILE A 109 -32.70 -10.38 8.69
N TYR A 110 -32.45 -11.07 9.81
CA TYR A 110 -33.47 -11.92 10.43
C TYR A 110 -34.73 -11.14 10.77
N LYS A 111 -34.61 -9.97 11.41
CA LYS A 111 -35.76 -9.12 11.76
C LYS A 111 -36.51 -8.66 10.51
N TYR A 112 -35.80 -8.31 9.46
CA TYR A 112 -36.41 -7.96 8.18
C TYR A 112 -37.21 -9.14 7.63
N MET A 113 -36.62 -10.33 7.49
CA MET A 113 -37.31 -11.53 7.01
C MET A 113 -38.54 -11.87 7.86
N ALA A 114 -38.41 -11.85 9.19
CA ALA A 114 -39.49 -12.21 10.12
C ALA A 114 -40.68 -11.25 10.10
N ASN A 115 -40.49 -10.01 9.62
CA ASN A 115 -41.54 -9.02 9.52
C ASN A 115 -42.30 -9.08 8.18
N HIS A 116 -41.85 -9.88 7.20
CA HIS A 116 -42.52 -9.97 5.90
C HIS A 116 -43.58 -11.08 5.88
N THR A 117 -44.75 -10.74 5.35
CA THR A 117 -45.80 -11.65 4.90
C THR A 117 -45.78 -11.76 3.37
N THR A 118 -46.59 -12.64 2.80
CA THR A 118 -46.83 -12.72 1.35
C THR A 118 -47.24 -11.36 0.81
N ASP A 119 -48.30 -10.75 1.37
CA ASP A 119 -48.79 -9.42 0.96
C ASP A 119 -47.69 -8.35 0.97
N THR A 120 -46.87 -8.25 2.03
CA THR A 120 -45.82 -7.23 2.08
C THR A 120 -44.69 -7.47 1.09
N MET A 121 -44.42 -8.74 0.75
CA MET A 121 -43.41 -9.07 -0.27
C MET A 121 -43.98 -8.81 -1.67
N ASP A 122 -45.25 -9.11 -1.90
CA ASP A 122 -45.94 -8.81 -3.15
C ASP A 122 -46.00 -7.29 -3.39
N ASP A 123 -46.26 -6.50 -2.34
CA ASP A 123 -46.21 -5.03 -2.40
C ASP A 123 -44.81 -4.54 -2.79
N LEU A 124 -43.75 -5.06 -2.15
CA LEU A 124 -42.37 -4.73 -2.51
C LEU A 124 -42.06 -5.10 -3.97
N CYS A 125 -42.52 -6.28 -4.41
CA CYS A 125 -42.28 -6.78 -5.75
C CYS A 125 -43.07 -6.03 -6.82
N SER A 126 -44.29 -5.58 -6.54
CA SER A 126 -45.03 -4.67 -7.41
C SER A 126 -44.25 -3.36 -7.58
N THR A 127 -43.71 -2.78 -6.50
CA THR A 127 -42.89 -1.57 -6.60
C THR A 127 -41.59 -1.80 -7.40
N MET A 128 -40.95 -2.96 -7.22
CA MET A 128 -39.75 -3.34 -7.99
C MET A 128 -40.06 -3.51 -9.50
N ASN A 129 -41.14 -4.20 -9.83
CA ASN A 129 -41.55 -4.54 -11.19
C ASN A 129 -42.16 -3.34 -11.93
N ASP A 130 -43.09 -2.65 -11.30
CA ASP A 130 -43.91 -1.64 -11.99
C ASP A 130 -43.28 -0.25 -11.96
N VAL A 131 -42.33 0.00 -11.06
CA VAL A 131 -41.71 1.32 -10.91
C VAL A 131 -40.19 1.27 -11.02
N ILE A 132 -39.50 0.52 -10.15
CA ILE A 132 -38.04 0.64 -10.03
C ILE A 132 -37.33 0.13 -11.28
N SER A 133 -37.59 -1.09 -11.75
CA SER A 133 -36.90 -1.67 -12.92
C SER A 133 -37.16 -0.83 -14.20
N PRO A 134 -38.42 -0.48 -14.54
CA PRO A 134 -38.72 0.39 -15.68
C PRO A 134 -38.05 1.76 -15.57
N CYS A 135 -38.04 2.38 -14.38
CA CYS A 135 -37.39 3.66 -14.17
C CYS A 135 -35.87 3.58 -14.24
N ALA A 136 -35.26 2.53 -13.69
CA ALA A 136 -33.81 2.33 -13.69
C ALA A 136 -33.25 2.35 -15.12
N SER A 137 -33.85 1.57 -16.03
CA SER A 137 -33.45 1.49 -17.45
C SER A 137 -33.47 2.85 -18.16
N LYS A 138 -34.40 3.75 -17.81
CA LYS A 138 -34.56 5.04 -18.50
C LYS A 138 -33.81 6.19 -17.84
N LEU A 139 -33.67 6.15 -16.51
CA LEU A 139 -33.11 7.23 -15.72
C LEU A 139 -31.61 7.06 -15.50
N ILE A 140 -31.13 5.87 -15.12
CA ILE A 140 -29.73 5.65 -14.75
C ILE A 140 -28.77 6.12 -15.86
N PRO A 141 -28.96 5.76 -17.16
CA PRO A 141 -28.02 6.15 -18.20
C PRO A 141 -27.92 7.68 -18.41
N LYS A 142 -29.01 8.40 -18.17
CA LYS A 142 -29.07 9.87 -18.32
C LYS A 142 -28.54 10.58 -17.08
N LEU A 143 -28.95 10.11 -15.91
CA LEU A 143 -28.57 10.69 -14.63
C LEU A 143 -27.09 10.47 -14.35
N LEU A 144 -26.56 9.26 -14.58
CA LEU A 144 -25.16 8.96 -14.30
C LEU A 144 -24.24 9.95 -15.02
N LYS A 145 -24.48 10.17 -16.32
CA LYS A 145 -23.75 11.14 -17.13
C LYS A 145 -23.82 12.56 -16.56
N THR A 146 -25.03 13.06 -16.31
CA THR A 146 -25.23 14.42 -15.78
C THR A 146 -24.55 14.63 -14.43
N LEU A 147 -24.68 13.65 -13.52
CA LEU A 147 -24.19 13.79 -12.15
C LEU A 147 -22.66 13.63 -12.09
N GLN A 148 -22.05 12.93 -13.04
CA GLN A 148 -20.60 12.90 -13.19
C GLN A 148 -20.03 14.23 -13.70
N GLU A 149 -20.72 14.89 -14.63
CA GLU A 149 -20.31 16.17 -15.25
C GLU A 149 -20.34 17.37 -14.27
N ASP A 150 -21.14 17.32 -13.18
CA ASP A 150 -21.20 18.39 -12.18
C ASP A 150 -20.16 18.20 -11.06
N GLU A 151 -18.95 18.72 -11.29
CA GLU A 151 -17.86 18.64 -10.31
C GLU A 151 -18.01 19.56 -9.10
N VAL A 152 -19.01 20.44 -9.07
CA VAL A 152 -19.20 21.45 -8.01
C VAL A 152 -20.23 20.94 -7.00
N CYS A 153 -21.47 20.74 -7.42
CA CYS A 153 -22.56 20.32 -6.54
C CYS A 153 -22.69 18.80 -6.42
N CYS A 154 -22.18 18.04 -7.40
CA CYS A 154 -22.15 16.57 -7.36
C CYS A 154 -20.79 15.99 -7.00
N SER A 155 -19.77 16.80 -6.66
CA SER A 155 -18.40 16.33 -6.39
C SER A 155 -18.31 15.02 -5.60
N GLN A 156 -18.85 14.98 -4.39
CA GLN A 156 -18.79 13.80 -3.51
C GLN A 156 -19.52 12.57 -4.08
N PHE A 157 -20.67 12.77 -4.73
CA PHE A 157 -21.41 11.68 -5.37
C PHE A 157 -20.70 11.17 -6.64
N SER A 158 -20.12 12.08 -7.41
CA SER A 158 -19.28 11.78 -8.56
C SER A 158 -18.04 10.96 -8.16
N GLU A 159 -17.44 11.21 -6.99
CA GLU A 159 -16.38 10.35 -6.45
C GLU A 159 -16.87 8.93 -6.09
N LEU A 160 -18.11 8.79 -5.60
CA LEU A 160 -18.69 7.47 -5.32
C LEU A 160 -18.96 6.68 -6.59
N ILE A 161 -19.37 7.35 -7.67
CA ILE A 161 -19.53 6.72 -8.98
C ILE A 161 -18.17 6.23 -9.50
N ASP A 162 -17.10 7.01 -9.37
CA ASP A 162 -15.76 6.57 -9.77
C ASP A 162 -15.31 5.29 -9.03
N LEU A 163 -15.65 5.17 -7.75
CA LEU A 163 -15.36 3.98 -6.95
C LEU A 163 -16.05 2.72 -7.47
N LEU A 164 -17.12 2.83 -8.27
CA LEU A 164 -17.73 1.67 -8.93
C LEU A 164 -16.75 0.98 -9.89
N ASN A 165 -15.77 1.70 -10.46
CA ASN A 165 -14.74 1.09 -11.30
C ASN A 165 -13.84 0.10 -10.54
N LEU A 166 -13.88 0.07 -9.20
CA LEU A 166 -13.23 -0.97 -8.40
C LEU A 166 -13.96 -2.32 -8.49
N VAL A 167 -15.28 -2.32 -8.62
CA VAL A 167 -16.12 -3.55 -8.64
C VAL A 167 -16.60 -3.93 -10.04
N VAL A 168 -16.69 -2.97 -10.95
CA VAL A 168 -17.14 -3.17 -12.33
C VAL A 168 -15.93 -3.51 -13.21
N PRO A 169 -15.91 -4.68 -13.87
CA PRO A 169 -14.86 -5.04 -14.81
C PRO A 169 -14.64 -3.98 -15.89
N LYS A 170 -13.37 -3.78 -16.31
CA LYS A 170 -13.01 -2.69 -17.23
C LYS A 170 -13.71 -2.73 -18.59
N ASP A 171 -14.05 -3.92 -19.06
CA ASP A 171 -14.72 -4.20 -20.34
C ASP A 171 -16.24 -4.25 -20.19
N LYS A 172 -16.76 -4.04 -18.98
CA LYS A 172 -18.19 -4.08 -18.69
C LYS A 172 -18.79 -2.68 -18.67
N ASN A 173 -19.94 -2.55 -19.31
CA ASN A 173 -20.69 -1.29 -19.28
C ASN A 173 -21.31 -1.08 -17.89
N ILE A 174 -21.10 0.11 -17.32
CA ILE A 174 -21.61 0.45 -15.99
C ILE A 174 -23.15 0.47 -15.94
N ASN A 175 -23.82 0.84 -17.04
CA ASN A 175 -25.28 0.80 -17.12
C ASN A 175 -25.78 -0.64 -17.07
N PHE A 176 -25.18 -1.55 -17.84
CA PHE A 176 -25.52 -2.99 -17.79
C PHE A 176 -25.31 -3.57 -16.39
N PHE A 177 -24.18 -3.26 -15.75
CA PHE A 177 -23.93 -3.68 -14.38
C PHE A 177 -25.01 -3.18 -13.40
N LEU A 178 -25.33 -1.88 -13.44
CA LEU A 178 -26.30 -1.29 -12.50
C LEU A 178 -27.74 -1.74 -12.78
N ILE A 179 -28.16 -1.79 -14.05
CA ILE A 179 -29.53 -2.07 -14.45
C ILE A 179 -29.78 -3.58 -14.49
N ASN A 180 -29.07 -4.30 -15.36
CA ASN A 180 -29.39 -5.69 -15.64
C ASN A 180 -28.84 -6.65 -14.58
N GLU A 181 -27.67 -6.37 -13.99
CA GLU A 181 -27.10 -7.29 -12.99
C GLU A 181 -27.48 -6.95 -11.56
N VAL A 182 -27.55 -5.67 -11.22
CA VAL A 182 -27.87 -5.22 -9.86
C VAL A 182 -29.38 -5.07 -9.67
N VAL A 183 -30.05 -4.20 -10.43
CA VAL A 183 -31.49 -3.93 -10.24
C VAL A 183 -32.33 -5.14 -10.66
N ASP A 184 -32.21 -5.59 -11.91
CA ASP A 184 -32.97 -6.73 -12.41
C ASP A 184 -32.53 -8.03 -11.73
N GLY A 185 -31.25 -8.20 -11.42
CA GLY A 185 -30.75 -9.38 -10.69
C GLY A 185 -31.31 -9.46 -9.26
N PHE A 186 -31.37 -8.35 -8.53
CA PHE A 186 -32.01 -8.29 -7.22
C PHE A 186 -33.53 -8.49 -7.32
N ASN A 187 -34.16 -7.96 -8.38
CA ASN A 187 -35.58 -8.18 -8.65
C ASN A 187 -35.88 -9.66 -8.90
N ARG A 188 -35.13 -10.33 -9.79
CA ARG A 188 -35.22 -11.78 -10.04
C ARG A 188 -35.02 -12.59 -8.77
N PHE A 189 -34.05 -12.22 -7.93
CA PHE A 189 -33.80 -12.88 -6.66
C PHE A 189 -35.05 -12.89 -5.76
N LEU A 190 -35.65 -11.72 -5.51
CA LEU A 190 -36.76 -11.62 -4.56
C LEU A 190 -38.13 -11.92 -5.18
N CYS A 191 -38.36 -11.50 -6.42
CA CYS A 191 -39.70 -11.33 -6.98
C CYS A 191 -40.05 -12.32 -8.09
N ALA A 192 -39.14 -13.23 -8.47
CA ALA A 192 -39.52 -14.36 -9.30
C ALA A 192 -40.64 -15.15 -8.61
N THR A 193 -41.61 -15.61 -9.39
CA THR A 193 -42.80 -16.28 -8.84
C THR A 193 -42.64 -17.79 -8.88
N LYS A 194 -43.05 -18.45 -7.80
CA LYS A 194 -43.03 -19.90 -7.59
C LYS A 194 -44.43 -20.32 -7.13
N GLY A 195 -45.29 -20.66 -8.10
CA GLY A 195 -46.71 -20.86 -7.83
C GLY A 195 -47.36 -19.57 -7.31
N ASP A 196 -47.98 -19.62 -6.13
CA ASP A 196 -48.68 -18.48 -5.51
C ASP A 196 -47.77 -17.59 -4.64
N PHE A 197 -46.46 -17.85 -4.59
CA PHE A 197 -45.52 -17.12 -3.74
C PHE A 197 -44.34 -16.58 -4.55
N THR A 198 -43.71 -15.50 -4.07
CA THR A 198 -42.41 -15.08 -4.59
C THR A 198 -41.27 -15.90 -4.00
N CYS A 199 -40.17 -16.02 -4.73
CA CYS A 199 -38.96 -16.69 -4.27
C CYS A 199 -38.40 -16.07 -2.98
N GLY A 200 -38.44 -14.74 -2.85
CA GLY A 200 -38.04 -14.02 -1.65
C GLY A 200 -38.87 -14.43 -0.43
N PHE A 201 -40.21 -14.46 -0.57
CA PHE A 201 -41.08 -14.88 0.54
C PHE A 201 -40.91 -16.35 0.88
N ASP A 202 -40.82 -17.26 -0.11
CA ASP A 202 -40.60 -18.69 0.12
C ASP A 202 -39.32 -18.91 0.95
N MET A 203 -38.22 -18.27 0.55
CA MET A 203 -36.95 -18.33 1.28
C MET A 203 -37.06 -17.74 2.69
N PHE A 204 -37.65 -16.56 2.85
CA PHE A 204 -37.78 -15.91 4.17
C PHE A 204 -38.63 -16.75 5.13
N SER A 205 -39.74 -17.30 4.63
CA SER A 205 -40.64 -18.18 5.38
C SER A 205 -39.92 -19.45 5.84
N GLN A 206 -39.15 -20.09 4.95
CA GLN A 206 -38.36 -21.26 5.31
C GLN A 206 -37.27 -20.92 6.35
N MET A 207 -36.53 -19.82 6.17
CA MET A 207 -35.45 -19.40 7.07
C MET A 207 -35.97 -19.05 8.48
N THR A 208 -37.07 -18.30 8.56
CA THR A 208 -37.65 -17.89 9.85
C THR A 208 -38.38 -19.03 10.58
N LYS A 209 -38.72 -20.11 9.86
CA LYS A 209 -39.20 -21.36 10.46
C LYS A 209 -38.07 -22.22 10.99
N LEU A 210 -36.91 -22.24 10.32
CA LEU A 210 -35.74 -23.03 10.72
C LEU A 210 -34.93 -22.37 11.82
N HIS A 211 -34.88 -21.04 11.84
CA HIS A 211 -34.02 -20.27 12.74
C HIS A 211 -34.81 -19.32 13.63
N THR A 212 -34.16 -18.91 14.71
CA THR A 212 -34.56 -17.81 15.60
C THR A 212 -33.60 -16.64 15.42
N LEU A 213 -33.92 -15.48 15.98
CA LEU A 213 -33.02 -14.31 15.98
C LEU A 213 -31.62 -14.64 16.52
N GLU A 214 -31.54 -15.54 17.52
CA GLU A 214 -30.27 -15.93 18.15
C GLU A 214 -29.52 -17.04 17.38
N SER A 215 -30.21 -17.81 16.55
CA SER A 215 -29.62 -18.95 15.83
C SER A 215 -29.42 -18.72 14.33
N PHE A 216 -30.02 -17.68 13.75
CA PHE A 216 -29.77 -17.30 12.36
C PHE A 216 -28.41 -16.64 12.21
N THR A 217 -27.64 -17.11 11.23
CA THR A 217 -26.45 -16.40 10.77
C THR A 217 -26.52 -16.29 9.26
N PHE A 218 -26.36 -15.07 8.74
CA PHE A 218 -26.47 -14.84 7.29
C PHE A 218 -25.44 -15.67 6.52
N LEU A 219 -24.20 -15.75 7.03
CA LEU A 219 -23.14 -16.52 6.41
C LEU A 219 -23.53 -18.00 6.27
N GLU A 220 -23.95 -18.67 7.35
CA GLU A 220 -24.22 -20.11 7.30
C GLU A 220 -25.51 -20.45 6.56
N SER A 221 -26.54 -19.63 6.71
CA SER A 221 -27.85 -19.92 6.15
C SER A 221 -27.94 -19.55 4.67
N MET A 222 -27.27 -18.47 4.22
CA MET A 222 -27.44 -17.93 2.87
C MET A 222 -26.21 -18.11 1.97
N VAL A 223 -25.00 -18.07 2.53
CA VAL A 223 -23.76 -18.06 1.73
C VAL A 223 -23.11 -19.44 1.69
N LEU A 224 -22.91 -20.08 2.85
CA LEU A 224 -22.21 -21.36 2.94
C LEU A 224 -22.79 -22.48 2.08
N PRO A 225 -24.11 -22.64 1.89
CA PRO A 225 -24.66 -23.70 1.05
C PRO A 225 -24.18 -23.61 -0.41
N PHE A 226 -23.83 -22.41 -0.89
CA PHE A 226 -23.30 -22.19 -2.23
C PHE A 226 -21.78 -22.36 -2.32
N VAL A 227 -21.12 -22.58 -1.18
CA VAL A 227 -19.67 -22.83 -1.12
C VAL A 227 -19.27 -24.15 -0.44
N THR A 228 -20.24 -24.98 -0.06
CA THR A 228 -19.99 -26.29 0.58
C THR A 228 -20.67 -27.46 -0.13
N ALA A 229 -21.52 -27.23 -1.13
CA ALA A 229 -22.15 -28.29 -1.90
C ALA A 229 -21.20 -28.78 -3.00
N GLY A 230 -20.71 -30.01 -2.85
CA GLY A 230 -19.74 -30.59 -3.77
C GLY A 230 -20.31 -30.97 -5.13
N LYS A 231 -19.42 -31.20 -6.09
CA LYS A 231 -19.76 -31.67 -7.42
C LYS A 231 -20.62 -32.93 -7.39
N GLY A 232 -21.80 -32.86 -8.00
CA GLY A 232 -22.80 -33.93 -8.08
C GLY A 232 -23.83 -33.92 -6.94
N GLU A 233 -23.67 -33.07 -5.93
CA GLU A 233 -24.61 -32.93 -4.81
C GLU A 233 -25.34 -31.57 -4.80
N GLU A 234 -25.00 -30.65 -5.72
CA GLU A 234 -25.54 -29.29 -5.77
C GLU A 234 -27.07 -29.31 -5.88
N CYS A 235 -27.64 -30.13 -6.77
CA CYS A 235 -29.08 -30.20 -6.94
C CYS A 235 -29.80 -30.81 -5.73
N ALA A 236 -29.17 -31.75 -5.04
CA ALA A 236 -29.70 -32.29 -3.80
C ALA A 236 -29.71 -31.21 -2.71
N ALA A 237 -28.60 -30.49 -2.54
CA ALA A 237 -28.48 -29.37 -1.61
C ALA A 237 -29.52 -28.27 -1.89
N MET A 238 -29.62 -27.81 -3.15
CA MET A 238 -30.58 -26.77 -3.54
C MET A 238 -32.04 -27.20 -3.43
N SER A 239 -32.32 -28.52 -3.42
CA SER A 239 -33.64 -29.09 -3.13
C SER A 239 -33.93 -29.23 -1.61
N GLY A 240 -33.05 -28.73 -0.74
CA GLY A 240 -33.15 -28.91 0.72
C GLY A 240 -32.92 -30.35 1.20
N LYS A 241 -32.34 -31.23 0.36
CA LYS A 241 -31.99 -32.61 0.74
C LYS A 241 -30.63 -32.63 1.42
N GLU A 242 -30.36 -33.72 2.13
CA GLU A 242 -29.05 -33.94 2.76
C GLU A 242 -27.95 -34.05 1.70
N TYR A 243 -26.82 -33.39 1.95
CA TYR A 243 -25.60 -33.45 1.14
C TYR A 243 -24.37 -33.53 2.06
N THR A 244 -23.21 -33.84 1.50
CA THR A 244 -21.95 -33.83 2.25
C THR A 244 -21.31 -32.45 2.15
N ASP A 245 -21.29 -31.71 3.26
CA ASP A 245 -20.59 -30.42 3.32
C ASP A 245 -19.08 -30.64 3.07
N THR A 246 -18.57 -30.04 1.99
CA THR A 246 -17.21 -30.30 1.50
C THR A 246 -16.12 -29.81 2.45
N ALA A 247 -16.42 -28.79 3.27
CA ALA A 247 -15.49 -28.15 4.20
C ALA A 247 -15.37 -28.94 5.51
N SER A 248 -16.50 -29.39 6.07
CA SER A 248 -16.56 -30.14 7.32
C SER A 248 -16.53 -31.66 7.14
N LYS A 249 -16.80 -32.16 5.93
CA LYS A 249 -17.01 -33.58 5.58
C LYS A 249 -18.13 -34.25 6.38
N LYS A 250 -19.13 -33.48 6.80
CA LYS A 250 -20.29 -33.96 7.56
C LYS A 250 -21.57 -33.82 6.75
N PRO A 251 -22.61 -34.63 7.05
CA PRO A 251 -23.94 -34.40 6.50
C PRO A 251 -24.44 -33.01 6.87
N ALA A 252 -25.01 -32.31 5.89
CA ALA A 252 -25.60 -30.98 6.04
C ALA A 252 -26.89 -30.88 5.23
N THR A 253 -27.72 -29.91 5.58
CA THR A 253 -28.97 -29.57 4.89
C THR A 253 -29.09 -28.05 4.82
N THR A 254 -29.77 -27.55 3.80
CA THR A 254 -30.16 -26.14 3.68
C THR A 254 -31.66 -26.03 3.37
N ILE A 255 -32.19 -24.82 3.19
CA ILE A 255 -33.57 -24.62 2.73
C ILE A 255 -33.77 -25.19 1.32
N ASN A 256 -35.03 -25.44 0.95
CA ASN A 256 -35.36 -25.82 -0.41
C ASN A 256 -35.49 -24.56 -1.27
N PHE A 257 -34.43 -24.24 -2.02
CA PHE A 257 -34.45 -23.16 -3.01
C PHE A 257 -35.31 -23.57 -4.23
N GLY A 258 -35.25 -24.84 -4.64
CA GLY A 258 -35.96 -25.32 -5.82
C GLY A 258 -35.63 -24.51 -7.08
N CYS A 259 -36.62 -24.27 -7.93
CA CYS A 259 -36.47 -23.44 -9.13
C CYS A 259 -35.95 -22.01 -8.88
N CYS A 260 -36.08 -21.48 -7.66
CA CYS A 260 -35.61 -20.13 -7.34
C CYS A 260 -34.10 -20.00 -7.54
N VAL A 261 -33.32 -21.08 -7.36
CA VAL A 261 -31.86 -21.03 -7.54
C VAL A 261 -31.47 -20.53 -8.93
N HIS A 262 -32.25 -20.82 -9.97
CA HIS A 262 -31.98 -20.36 -11.33
C HIS A 262 -32.10 -18.84 -11.46
N GLN A 263 -32.98 -18.23 -10.66
CA GLN A 263 -33.24 -16.79 -10.64
C GLN A 263 -32.25 -16.03 -9.76
N LEU A 264 -31.77 -16.67 -8.69
CA LEU A 264 -30.72 -16.14 -7.82
C LEU A 264 -29.33 -16.16 -8.46
N ARG A 265 -29.04 -17.22 -9.22
CA ARG A 265 -27.70 -17.52 -9.71
C ARG A 265 -27.02 -16.35 -10.44
N PRO A 266 -27.67 -15.63 -11.39
CA PRO A 266 -27.03 -14.53 -12.10
C PRO A 266 -26.52 -13.43 -11.16
N PHE A 267 -27.33 -13.04 -10.16
CA PHE A 267 -26.92 -12.03 -9.17
C PHE A 267 -25.71 -12.47 -8.35
N PHE A 268 -25.69 -13.73 -7.88
CA PHE A 268 -24.55 -14.25 -7.13
C PHE A 268 -23.30 -14.43 -7.98
N GLN A 269 -23.44 -14.79 -9.26
CA GLN A 269 -22.33 -14.84 -10.21
C GLN A 269 -21.73 -13.45 -10.44
N SER A 270 -22.56 -12.42 -10.57
CA SER A 270 -22.11 -11.02 -10.65
C SER A 270 -21.34 -10.61 -9.39
N VAL A 271 -21.80 -11.03 -8.21
CA VAL A 271 -21.08 -10.81 -6.94
C VAL A 271 -19.72 -11.51 -6.93
N GLN A 272 -19.67 -12.80 -7.27
CA GLN A 272 -18.42 -13.55 -7.33
C GLN A 272 -17.44 -12.97 -8.36
N ALA A 273 -17.93 -12.55 -9.52
CA ALA A 273 -17.12 -11.92 -10.56
C ALA A 273 -16.56 -10.56 -10.09
N GLY A 274 -17.35 -9.75 -9.38
CA GLY A 274 -16.88 -8.49 -8.79
C GLY A 274 -15.79 -8.72 -7.73
N VAL A 275 -15.96 -9.71 -6.85
CA VAL A 275 -14.95 -10.12 -5.85
C VAL A 275 -13.65 -10.53 -6.55
N GLN A 276 -13.73 -11.41 -7.56
CA GLN A 276 -12.57 -11.85 -8.32
C GLN A 276 -11.94 -10.69 -9.11
N TYR A 277 -12.73 -9.75 -9.61
CA TYR A 277 -12.22 -8.57 -10.31
C TYR A 277 -11.45 -7.64 -9.36
N ILE A 278 -11.92 -7.39 -8.13
CA ILE A 278 -11.18 -6.60 -7.16
C ILE A 278 -9.89 -7.31 -6.74
N PHE A 279 -10.01 -8.51 -6.20
CA PHE A 279 -8.92 -9.15 -5.46
C PHE A 279 -8.03 -10.04 -6.34
N GLY A 280 -8.54 -10.48 -7.50
CA GLY A 280 -7.87 -11.44 -8.38
C GLY A 280 -8.02 -12.89 -7.89
N ASP A 281 -8.17 -13.08 -6.58
CA ASP A 281 -8.60 -14.33 -5.95
C ASP A 281 -10.14 -14.47 -6.03
N SER A 282 -10.62 -15.67 -6.33
CA SER A 282 -12.05 -16.02 -6.26
C SER A 282 -12.53 -16.07 -4.81
N LEU A 283 -13.84 -15.94 -4.60
CA LEU A 283 -14.43 -16.06 -3.26
C LEU A 283 -14.03 -17.35 -2.54
N VAL A 284 -13.95 -18.47 -3.26
CA VAL A 284 -13.60 -19.78 -2.72
C VAL A 284 -12.12 -19.87 -2.35
N GLU A 285 -11.22 -19.30 -3.16
CA GLU A 285 -9.80 -19.20 -2.82
C GLU A 285 -9.59 -18.38 -1.55
N ILE A 286 -10.31 -17.25 -1.42
CA ILE A 286 -10.28 -16.41 -0.23
C ILE A 286 -10.73 -17.22 1.00
N LEU A 287 -11.90 -17.84 0.96
CA LEU A 287 -12.42 -18.63 2.08
C LEU A 287 -11.50 -19.79 2.48
N ASN A 288 -10.91 -20.49 1.50
CA ASN A 288 -9.99 -21.59 1.75
C ASN A 288 -8.66 -21.11 2.34
N GLY A 289 -8.16 -19.93 1.96
CA GLY A 289 -6.94 -19.36 2.52
C GLY A 289 -7.10 -18.81 3.94
N MET A 290 -8.34 -18.53 4.38
CA MET A 290 -8.62 -18.03 5.73
C MET A 290 -8.60 -19.12 6.80
N ILE A 291 -8.86 -20.38 6.42
CA ILE A 291 -9.14 -21.46 7.36
C ILE A 291 -8.22 -22.66 7.13
N LYS A 292 -7.61 -23.10 8.22
CA LYS A 292 -6.99 -24.42 8.31
C LYS A 292 -8.03 -25.45 8.73
N PHE A 293 -8.55 -26.21 7.78
CA PHE A 293 -9.63 -27.17 8.01
C PHE A 293 -9.27 -28.27 9.01
N THR A 294 -10.22 -28.62 9.87
CA THR A 294 -10.11 -29.76 10.81
C THR A 294 -10.32 -31.09 10.08
N ALA A 295 -11.21 -31.10 9.10
CA ALA A 295 -11.50 -32.29 8.31
C ALA A 295 -10.36 -32.54 7.30
N PRO A 296 -9.83 -33.77 7.22
CA PRO A 296 -8.91 -34.14 6.14
C PRO A 296 -9.55 -33.87 4.78
N GLU A 297 -8.82 -33.23 3.88
CA GLU A 297 -9.30 -32.85 2.53
C GLU A 297 -10.53 -31.92 2.56
N GLY A 298 -10.82 -31.28 3.70
CA GLY A 298 -11.84 -30.24 3.82
C GLY A 298 -11.48 -29.04 2.94
N GLY A 299 -12.49 -28.48 2.27
CA GLY A 299 -12.37 -27.25 1.50
C GLY A 299 -13.72 -26.72 1.05
N PHE A 300 -13.82 -25.39 0.95
CA PHE A 300 -14.91 -24.73 0.25
C PHE A 300 -14.74 -24.93 -1.27
N VAL A 301 -15.85 -24.95 -1.99
CA VAL A 301 -15.97 -25.16 -3.44
C VAL A 301 -16.91 -24.12 -4.04
N ASP A 302 -16.93 -23.92 -5.36
CA ASP A 302 -17.96 -23.08 -5.98
C ASP A 302 -19.11 -23.94 -6.47
N SER A 303 -20.27 -23.83 -5.82
CA SER A 303 -21.44 -24.68 -6.12
C SER A 303 -22.30 -24.08 -7.23
N LEU A 304 -22.20 -22.77 -7.50
CA LEU A 304 -23.11 -22.07 -8.42
C LEU A 304 -23.07 -22.63 -9.86
N PRO A 305 -21.91 -22.93 -10.46
CA PRO A 305 -21.88 -23.53 -11.80
C PRO A 305 -22.63 -24.86 -11.89
N GLY A 306 -22.57 -25.68 -10.83
CA GLY A 306 -23.28 -26.96 -10.78
C GLY A 306 -24.81 -26.80 -10.75
N THR A 307 -25.32 -25.67 -10.28
CA THR A 307 -26.77 -25.41 -10.20
C THR A 307 -27.45 -25.22 -11.56
N GLU A 308 -26.68 -24.99 -12.64
CA GLU A 308 -27.23 -24.79 -13.98
C GLU A 308 -27.91 -26.03 -14.54
N ALA A 309 -27.39 -27.21 -14.22
CA ALA A 309 -27.92 -28.49 -14.68
C ALA A 309 -29.02 -29.06 -13.77
N CYS A 310 -29.42 -28.34 -12.71
CA CYS A 310 -30.42 -28.84 -11.78
C CYS A 310 -31.82 -28.77 -12.38
N GLU A 311 -32.54 -29.89 -12.28
CA GLU A 311 -33.96 -29.98 -12.61
C GLU A 311 -34.76 -30.09 -11.31
N PHE A 312 -35.75 -29.21 -11.14
CA PHE A 312 -36.62 -29.19 -9.97
C PHE A 312 -38.07 -29.53 -10.34
N GLU A 313 -38.85 -29.97 -9.36
CA GLU A 313 -40.27 -30.29 -9.56
C GLU A 313 -41.14 -29.03 -9.68
N ASP A 314 -40.67 -27.91 -9.12
CA ASP A 314 -41.28 -26.59 -9.24
C ASP A 314 -40.73 -25.83 -10.46
N SER A 315 -41.50 -24.85 -10.94
CA SER A 315 -41.10 -23.92 -12.00
C SER A 315 -41.23 -22.49 -11.48
N CYS A 316 -40.29 -21.64 -11.88
CA CYS A 316 -40.25 -20.25 -11.46
C CYS A 316 -40.29 -19.35 -12.69
N ASP A 317 -41.17 -18.36 -12.69
CA ASP A 317 -41.27 -17.37 -13.76
C ASP A 317 -40.56 -16.08 -13.37
N ASP A 318 -39.96 -15.42 -14.36
CA ASP A 318 -39.30 -14.12 -14.19
C ASP A 318 -40.32 -13.07 -13.71
N PRO A 319 -39.89 -12.07 -12.92
CA PRO A 319 -40.73 -10.91 -12.62
C PRO A 319 -41.18 -10.18 -13.90
N ASP A 320 -42.36 -9.56 -13.86
CA ASP A 320 -42.82 -8.70 -14.93
C ASP A 320 -41.94 -7.45 -15.05
N ASN A 321 -41.91 -6.85 -16.25
CA ASN A 321 -41.32 -5.53 -16.50
C ASN A 321 -39.82 -5.37 -16.16
N LEU A 322 -39.05 -6.46 -16.23
CA LEU A 322 -37.59 -6.39 -16.22
C LEU A 322 -37.07 -5.49 -17.35
N SER A 323 -35.92 -4.87 -17.13
CA SER A 323 -35.33 -3.94 -18.09
C SER A 323 -34.89 -4.68 -19.36
N ASP A 324 -34.95 -3.99 -20.50
CA ASP A 324 -34.24 -4.45 -21.70
C ASP A 324 -32.73 -4.56 -21.39
N ASP A 325 -32.05 -5.51 -22.02
CA ASP A 325 -30.60 -5.66 -21.87
C ASP A 325 -29.89 -4.41 -22.41
N GLU A 326 -29.17 -3.72 -21.54
CA GLU A 326 -28.20 -2.71 -21.95
C GLU A 326 -27.02 -3.39 -22.67
N GLU A 327 -26.20 -2.60 -23.37
CA GLU A 327 -25.00 -3.12 -23.98
C GLU A 327 -24.06 -3.68 -22.91
N GLN A 328 -23.87 -5.00 -22.87
CA GLN A 328 -23.10 -5.69 -21.83
C GLN A 328 -21.64 -5.21 -21.75
N PHE A 329 -21.02 -5.05 -22.91
CA PHE A 329 -19.60 -4.76 -23.03
C PHE A 329 -19.34 -3.33 -23.46
N ARG A 330 -18.16 -2.83 -23.12
CA ARG A 330 -17.59 -1.59 -23.65
C ARG A 330 -16.13 -1.83 -23.99
N ASP A 331 -15.60 -1.04 -24.90
CA ASP A 331 -14.15 -0.96 -25.07
C ASP A 331 -13.53 -0.36 -23.80
N PRO A 332 -12.54 -1.03 -23.17
CA PRO A 332 -11.82 -0.44 -22.06
C PRO A 332 -11.12 0.84 -22.50
N GLY A 333 -11.16 1.88 -21.67
CA GLY A 333 -10.37 3.08 -21.91
C GLY A 333 -8.87 2.81 -21.82
N VAL A 334 -8.08 3.83 -22.19
CA VAL A 334 -6.60 3.74 -22.28
C VAL A 334 -5.88 4.53 -21.19
N LYS A 335 -6.62 4.99 -20.16
CA LYS A 335 -6.07 5.88 -19.14
C LYS A 335 -5.09 5.13 -18.24
N ALA A 336 -3.90 5.71 -18.05
CA ALA A 336 -2.87 5.22 -17.14
C ALA A 336 -2.43 6.35 -16.19
N PRO A 337 -3.29 6.74 -15.21
CA PRO A 337 -2.97 7.81 -14.28
C PRO A 337 -2.08 7.35 -13.12
N GLY A 338 -1.70 6.06 -13.06
CA GLY A 338 -0.80 5.52 -12.04
C GLY A 338 0.49 6.34 -12.03
N LYS A 339 0.74 7.06 -10.93
CA LYS A 339 1.91 7.93 -10.72
C LYS A 339 3.20 7.11 -10.53
N ASN A 340 3.52 6.33 -11.56
CA ASN A 340 4.58 5.34 -11.61
C ASN A 340 5.77 5.82 -12.45
N ASP A 341 5.78 7.09 -12.85
CA ASP A 341 6.88 7.68 -13.60
C ASP A 341 8.18 7.64 -12.78
N LEU A 342 9.29 7.30 -13.44
CA LEU A 342 10.64 7.38 -12.91
C LEU A 342 11.35 8.57 -13.56
N ILE A 343 11.93 9.47 -12.76
CA ILE A 343 12.60 10.68 -13.25
C ILE A 343 14.11 10.44 -13.34
N ASP A 344 14.71 10.84 -14.47
CA ASP A 344 16.14 10.69 -14.78
C ASP A 344 16.69 9.28 -14.59
N THR A 345 15.83 8.27 -14.76
CA THR A 345 16.15 6.87 -14.49
C THR A 345 16.03 6.06 -15.76
N GLU A 346 17.15 5.57 -16.24
CA GLU A 346 17.22 4.64 -17.36
C GLU A 346 17.42 3.22 -16.84
N CYS A 347 16.76 2.25 -17.46
CA CYS A 347 16.91 0.83 -17.14
C CYS A 347 16.49 -0.03 -18.34
N LYS A 348 16.79 -1.32 -18.30
CA LYS A 348 16.31 -2.26 -19.32
C LYS A 348 14.87 -2.64 -18.99
N MET A 349 13.92 -2.22 -19.81
CA MET A 349 12.50 -2.57 -19.59
C MET A 349 12.21 -4.04 -19.92
N VAL A 350 11.39 -4.70 -19.10
CA VAL A 350 10.87 -6.06 -19.28
C VAL A 350 9.39 -6.12 -18.87
N ASP A 351 8.66 -7.11 -19.39
CA ASP A 351 7.26 -7.32 -19.00
C ASP A 351 7.19 -8.12 -17.69
N LYS A 352 6.46 -7.58 -16.70
CA LYS A 352 6.04 -8.28 -15.50
C LYS A 352 4.56 -8.59 -15.58
N CYS A 353 4.21 -9.87 -15.73
CA CYS A 353 2.84 -10.32 -15.87
C CYS A 353 2.30 -10.99 -14.60
N SER A 354 0.97 -10.96 -14.42
CA SER A 354 0.25 -11.78 -13.44
C SER A 354 0.48 -13.28 -13.70
N GLY A 355 0.24 -14.14 -12.71
CA GLY A 355 0.46 -15.58 -12.84
C GLY A 355 -0.37 -16.21 -13.97
N ASP A 356 -1.59 -15.72 -14.19
CA ASP A 356 -2.47 -16.10 -15.31
C ASP A 356 -2.14 -15.38 -16.64
N LYS A 357 -1.16 -14.48 -16.65
CA LYS A 357 -0.72 -13.68 -17.79
C LYS A 357 -1.80 -12.78 -18.40
N SER A 358 -2.88 -12.53 -17.67
CA SER A 358 -3.98 -11.65 -18.12
C SER A 358 -3.60 -10.17 -18.11
N VAL A 359 -2.63 -9.78 -17.28
CA VAL A 359 -2.20 -8.39 -17.12
C VAL A 359 -0.68 -8.31 -17.04
N CYS A 360 -0.07 -7.40 -17.80
CA CYS A 360 1.36 -7.15 -17.77
C CYS A 360 1.66 -5.66 -17.65
N SER A 361 2.73 -5.34 -16.94
CA SER A 361 3.27 -3.98 -16.80
C SER A 361 4.73 -3.97 -17.24
N GLN A 362 5.18 -2.87 -17.84
CA GLN A 362 6.60 -2.68 -18.13
C GLN A 362 7.33 -2.21 -16.87
N VAL A 363 8.40 -2.92 -16.50
CA VAL A 363 9.21 -2.64 -15.32
C VAL A 363 10.70 -2.67 -15.68
N CYS A 364 11.55 -2.09 -14.83
CA CYS A 364 12.98 -2.30 -14.94
C CYS A 364 13.32 -3.78 -14.67
N ASP A 365 14.14 -4.38 -15.52
CA ASP A 365 14.79 -5.65 -15.25
C ASP A 365 15.64 -5.49 -13.98
N ARG A 366 15.56 -6.45 -13.06
CA ARG A 366 16.18 -6.33 -11.74
C ARG A 366 17.69 -6.10 -11.88
N GLY A 367 18.20 -5.05 -11.24
CA GLY A 367 19.62 -4.67 -11.27
C GLY A 367 20.08 -4.06 -12.59
N SER A 368 19.15 -3.55 -13.41
CA SER A 368 19.46 -2.92 -14.71
C SER A 368 19.43 -1.41 -14.67
N VAL A 369 19.09 -0.80 -13.53
CA VAL A 369 19.07 0.66 -13.38
C VAL A 369 20.45 1.26 -13.64
N ALA A 370 20.49 2.26 -14.51
CA ALA A 370 21.70 3.02 -14.80
C ALA A 370 21.84 4.15 -13.78
N VAL A 371 22.97 4.17 -13.07
CA VAL A 371 23.29 5.22 -12.11
C VAL A 371 24.42 6.08 -12.66
N PRO A 372 24.26 7.41 -12.77
CA PRO A 372 25.36 8.30 -13.16
C PRO A 372 26.57 8.13 -12.22
N GLU A 373 27.76 8.04 -12.81
CA GLU A 373 29.00 7.74 -12.06
C GLU A 373 29.28 8.81 -10.99
N TRP A 374 29.00 10.09 -11.27
CA TRP A 374 29.15 11.17 -10.29
C TRP A 374 28.24 10.97 -9.07
N LEU A 375 27.00 10.51 -9.29
CA LEU A 375 26.00 10.32 -8.25
C LEU A 375 26.41 9.14 -7.37
N LYS A 376 26.76 8.02 -7.98
CA LYS A 376 27.27 6.82 -7.30
C LYS A 376 28.46 7.17 -6.39
N ASN A 377 29.43 7.90 -6.91
CA ASN A 377 30.63 8.30 -6.18
C ASN A 377 30.33 9.29 -5.04
N THR A 378 29.44 10.25 -5.28
CA THR A 378 29.08 11.24 -4.26
C THR A 378 28.28 10.62 -3.13
N LEU A 379 27.30 9.76 -3.44
CA LEU A 379 26.53 9.05 -2.43
C LEU A 379 27.41 8.07 -1.64
N ALA A 380 28.37 7.40 -2.28
CA ALA A 380 29.35 6.57 -1.58
C ALA A 380 30.22 7.40 -0.62
N TYR A 381 30.68 8.57 -1.05
CA TYR A 381 31.44 9.49 -0.21
C TYR A 381 30.63 9.94 1.03
N GLN A 382 29.39 10.41 0.82
CA GLN A 382 28.49 10.82 1.91
C GLN A 382 28.17 9.66 2.85
N ARG A 383 27.94 8.45 2.30
CA ARG A 383 27.70 7.24 3.08
C ARG A 383 28.87 6.91 3.98
N ASN A 384 30.11 6.99 3.47
CA ASN A 384 31.31 6.72 4.28
C ASN A 384 31.46 7.71 5.43
N LEU A 385 31.14 8.99 5.22
CA LEU A 385 31.08 9.98 6.30
C LEU A 385 30.03 9.60 7.35
N ALA A 386 28.80 9.31 6.92
CA ALA A 386 27.71 8.91 7.81
C ALA A 386 28.05 7.63 8.60
N PHE A 387 28.66 6.64 7.96
CA PHE A 387 29.01 5.35 8.59
C PHE A 387 30.17 5.44 9.58
N SER A 388 31.05 6.42 9.40
CA SER A 388 32.15 6.70 10.33
C SER A 388 31.73 7.49 11.57
N GLY A 389 30.59 8.20 11.48
CA GLY A 389 30.04 8.99 12.57
C GLY A 389 29.24 8.14 13.57
N PRO A 390 28.71 8.79 14.63
CA PRO A 390 27.81 8.15 15.57
C PRO A 390 26.57 7.59 14.87
N LEU A 391 26.17 6.36 15.23
CA LEU A 391 25.06 5.65 14.60
C LEU A 391 23.77 6.48 14.50
N CYS A 392 23.37 7.14 15.59
CA CYS A 392 22.14 7.92 15.63
C CYS A 392 22.20 9.27 14.89
N TYR A 393 23.38 9.70 14.39
CA TYR A 393 23.51 10.86 13.49
C TYR A 393 23.49 10.49 12.01
N ALA A 394 23.63 9.21 11.68
CA ALA A 394 23.76 8.79 10.29
C ALA A 394 22.51 9.20 9.50
N GLN A 395 22.72 9.99 8.46
CA GLN A 395 21.74 10.17 7.40
C GLN A 395 21.90 9.05 6.39
N ILE A 396 20.81 8.32 6.17
CA ILE A 396 20.77 7.10 5.38
C ILE A 396 19.60 7.25 4.40
N PRO A 397 19.87 7.28 3.08
CA PRO A 397 18.80 7.23 2.10
C PRO A 397 17.94 5.98 2.29
N ALA A 398 16.63 6.18 2.31
CA ALA A 398 15.65 5.20 2.75
C ALA A 398 14.46 5.12 1.79
N THR A 399 13.77 4.00 1.83
CA THR A 399 12.52 3.78 1.08
C THR A 399 11.44 3.28 2.01
N HIS A 400 10.23 3.82 1.84
CA HIS A 400 9.05 3.34 2.55
C HIS A 400 8.46 2.15 1.80
N ASN A 401 8.08 1.10 2.54
CA ASN A 401 7.49 -0.14 2.00
C ASN A 401 8.27 -0.69 0.79
N SER A 402 9.58 -0.85 0.99
CA SER A 402 10.60 -1.00 -0.06
C SER A 402 10.37 -2.19 -0.98
N ALA A 403 9.78 -3.27 -0.47
CA ALA A 403 9.52 -4.50 -1.22
C ALA A 403 8.15 -4.55 -1.90
N ILE A 404 7.29 -3.54 -1.71
CA ILE A 404 5.99 -3.43 -2.38
C ILE A 404 6.21 -2.74 -3.74
N THR A 405 6.84 -3.49 -4.65
CA THR A 405 7.38 -2.97 -5.92
C THR A 405 6.58 -3.43 -7.13
N LEU A 406 6.44 -2.57 -8.16
CA LEU A 406 5.88 -3.01 -9.44
C LEU A 406 6.76 -4.07 -10.12
N ALA A 407 8.09 -4.01 -9.94
CA ALA A 407 9.02 -5.04 -10.43
C ALA A 407 8.66 -6.45 -9.92
N ASP A 408 8.07 -6.55 -8.73
CA ASP A 408 7.60 -7.80 -8.18
C ASP A 408 6.11 -8.09 -8.44
N GLY A 409 5.38 -7.14 -9.02
CA GLY A 409 4.01 -7.30 -9.53
C GLY A 409 2.94 -6.56 -8.74
N TYR A 410 3.29 -5.92 -7.61
CA TYR A 410 2.37 -5.05 -6.89
C TYR A 410 1.91 -3.92 -7.80
N GLY A 411 0.62 -3.59 -7.79
CA GLY A 411 0.06 -2.58 -8.70
C GLY A 411 -0.07 -3.00 -10.16
N ASN A 412 0.31 -4.23 -10.55
CA ASN A 412 0.24 -4.67 -11.95
C ASN A 412 -1.21 -4.61 -12.50
N ARG A 413 -2.20 -4.90 -11.65
CA ARG A 413 -3.63 -4.82 -11.99
C ARG A 413 -4.21 -3.41 -11.90
N ASP A 414 -3.47 -2.41 -11.41
CA ASP A 414 -3.99 -1.04 -11.23
C ASP A 414 -4.50 -0.45 -12.55
N GLN A 415 -3.85 -0.78 -13.66
CA GLN A 415 -4.24 -0.40 -15.01
C GLN A 415 -5.66 -0.85 -15.39
N LEU A 416 -6.17 -1.95 -14.83
CA LEU A 416 -7.53 -2.41 -15.10
C LEU A 416 -8.57 -1.41 -14.58
N PHE A 417 -8.37 -0.95 -13.36
CA PHE A 417 -9.27 -0.03 -12.68
C PHE A 417 -9.12 1.39 -13.22
N ASN A 418 -7.88 1.77 -13.53
CA ASN A 418 -7.55 3.07 -14.08
C ASN A 418 -8.10 3.32 -15.48
N ALA A 419 -8.28 2.27 -16.29
CA ALA A 419 -8.67 2.35 -17.70
C ALA A 419 -9.88 3.26 -17.97
N ASN A 420 -10.87 3.28 -17.07
CA ASN A 420 -12.15 3.96 -17.26
C ASN A 420 -12.40 5.10 -16.27
N LEU A 421 -11.38 5.56 -15.55
CA LEU A 421 -11.52 6.72 -14.67
C LEU A 421 -11.60 8.01 -15.48
N ASP A 422 -12.29 9.01 -14.94
CA ASP A 422 -12.48 10.32 -15.58
C ASP A 422 -11.15 11.09 -15.71
N GLU A 423 -10.77 11.47 -16.93
CA GLU A 423 -9.50 12.15 -17.23
C GLU A 423 -9.38 13.53 -16.56
N ASP A 424 -10.49 14.24 -16.37
CA ASP A 424 -10.50 15.58 -15.77
C ASP A 424 -10.27 15.53 -14.26
N LYS A 425 -10.60 14.40 -13.63
CA LYS A 425 -10.31 14.12 -12.21
C LYS A 425 -8.89 13.62 -12.03
N TRP A 426 -7.91 14.52 -12.13
CA TRP A 426 -6.48 14.19 -11.96
C TRP A 426 -6.14 13.58 -10.60
N TRP A 427 -7.00 13.76 -9.58
CA TRP A 427 -6.85 13.16 -8.25
C TRP A 427 -7.46 11.76 -8.15
N SER A 428 -8.20 11.28 -9.15
CA SER A 428 -8.86 9.98 -9.16
C SER A 428 -8.00 8.97 -9.91
N TYR A 429 -7.23 8.18 -9.16
CA TYR A 429 -6.37 7.12 -9.69
C TYR A 429 -6.11 6.01 -8.67
N LEU A 430 -5.88 4.81 -9.17
CA LEU A 430 -5.40 3.68 -8.39
C LEU A 430 -3.88 3.56 -8.54
N LYS A 431 -3.19 3.54 -7.39
CA LYS A 431 -1.76 3.22 -7.25
C LYS A 431 -1.60 2.42 -5.97
N THR A 432 -1.19 1.17 -6.09
CA THR A 432 -1.12 0.23 -4.97
C THR A 432 0.28 -0.34 -4.73
N ASN A 433 1.25 0.05 -5.55
CA ASN A 433 2.68 -0.14 -5.32
C ASN A 433 3.31 1.12 -4.69
N ASN A 434 4.22 0.93 -3.72
CA ASN A 434 5.02 2.02 -3.16
C ASN A 434 6.23 2.32 -4.04
N GLN A 435 6.86 1.28 -4.60
CA GLN A 435 8.06 1.41 -5.43
C GLN A 435 7.82 0.89 -6.84
N MET A 436 8.60 1.38 -7.80
CA MET A 436 8.66 0.80 -9.16
C MET A 436 9.87 -0.12 -9.30
N LEU A 437 11.01 0.33 -8.78
CA LEU A 437 12.29 -0.36 -8.81
C LEU A 437 12.32 -1.56 -7.86
N SER A 438 13.02 -2.63 -8.25
CA SER A 438 13.29 -3.78 -7.38
C SER A 438 14.16 -3.38 -6.17
N LEU A 439 14.24 -4.23 -5.13
CA LEU A 439 15.13 -3.94 -3.99
C LEU A 439 16.60 -3.84 -4.45
N THR A 440 17.02 -4.67 -5.40
CA THR A 440 18.36 -4.61 -6.01
C THR A 440 18.61 -3.24 -6.63
N ASP A 441 17.68 -2.75 -7.46
CA ASP A 441 17.81 -1.44 -8.11
C ASP A 441 17.78 -0.29 -7.09
N GLN A 442 16.96 -0.37 -6.05
CA GLN A 442 16.93 0.60 -4.94
C GLN A 442 18.30 0.66 -4.23
N LEU A 443 18.92 -0.49 -3.95
CA LEU A 443 20.26 -0.56 -3.37
C LEU A 443 21.34 -0.01 -4.33
N ASP A 444 21.23 -0.28 -5.62
CA ASP A 444 22.18 0.19 -6.64
C ASP A 444 22.17 1.72 -6.79
N ILE A 445 20.99 2.37 -6.72
CA ILE A 445 20.89 3.84 -6.75
C ILE A 445 21.31 4.51 -5.44
N GLY A 446 21.52 3.76 -4.35
CA GLY A 446 22.16 4.24 -3.12
C GLY A 446 21.33 4.14 -1.84
N VAL A 447 20.14 3.55 -1.87
CA VAL A 447 19.33 3.27 -0.67
C VAL A 447 20.08 2.30 0.25
N ARG A 448 20.01 2.49 1.57
CA ARG A 448 20.63 1.60 2.57
C ARG A 448 19.74 1.31 3.78
N PHE A 449 18.55 1.91 3.85
CA PHE A 449 17.49 1.54 4.80
C PHE A 449 16.28 1.05 4.02
N LEU A 450 15.93 -0.22 4.22
CA LEU A 450 14.80 -0.87 3.56
C LEU A 450 13.74 -1.24 4.60
N GLU A 451 12.51 -0.80 4.36
CA GLU A 451 11.32 -1.18 5.12
C GLU A 451 10.57 -2.30 4.41
N ILE A 452 10.25 -3.37 5.12
CA ILE A 452 9.64 -4.58 4.58
C ILE A 452 8.43 -4.96 5.46
N ASP A 453 7.25 -4.55 5.03
CA ASP A 453 5.97 -4.91 5.65
C ASP A 453 5.85 -6.43 5.62
N THR A 454 5.78 -7.07 6.79
CA THR A 454 5.89 -8.52 6.93
C THR A 454 4.67 -9.06 7.66
N HIS A 455 3.97 -9.99 7.01
CA HIS A 455 2.73 -10.59 7.50
C HIS A 455 2.72 -12.09 7.29
N PHE A 456 2.03 -12.84 8.16
CA PHE A 456 1.88 -14.28 8.08
C PHE A 456 0.47 -14.65 7.63
N PHE A 457 0.33 -15.13 6.40
CA PHE A 457 -0.91 -15.64 5.83
C PHE A 457 -0.62 -16.73 4.79
N LEU A 458 -1.62 -17.52 4.42
CA LEU A 458 -1.44 -18.68 3.52
C LEU A 458 -0.30 -19.62 3.95
N ASN A 459 -0.06 -19.70 5.26
CA ASN A 459 0.96 -20.53 5.91
C ASN A 459 2.42 -20.15 5.58
N ASP A 460 2.69 -18.90 5.18
CA ASP A 460 4.05 -18.38 5.00
C ASP A 460 4.15 -16.89 5.37
N PHE A 461 5.37 -16.35 5.43
CA PHE A 461 5.60 -14.91 5.53
C PHE A 461 5.59 -14.27 4.15
N HIS A 462 4.64 -13.36 3.96
CA HIS A 462 4.50 -12.55 2.77
C HIS A 462 4.76 -11.09 3.09
N THR A 463 5.22 -10.38 2.07
CA THR A 463 5.31 -8.93 2.08
C THR A 463 4.05 -8.32 1.51
N GLY A 464 3.50 -7.31 2.17
CA GLY A 464 2.33 -6.62 1.66
C GLY A 464 1.83 -5.54 2.59
N HIS A 465 1.11 -4.58 2.04
CA HIS A 465 0.52 -3.50 2.82
C HIS A 465 -0.85 -3.93 3.33
N CYS A 466 -0.92 -4.29 4.62
CA CYS A 466 -2.17 -4.70 5.25
C CYS A 466 -2.58 -3.76 6.39
N GLY A 467 -3.85 -3.84 6.75
CA GLY A 467 -4.30 -3.28 8.01
C GLY A 467 -5.81 -3.33 8.16
N THR A 468 -6.28 -3.06 9.37
CA THR A 468 -7.72 -2.97 9.68
C THR A 468 -8.41 -1.76 9.03
N LEU A 469 -7.66 -1.01 8.21
CA LEU A 469 -7.87 0.38 7.78
C LEU A 469 -8.52 1.23 8.90
N GLY A 470 -8.14 0.90 10.16
CA GLY A 470 -8.53 1.39 11.49
C GLY A 470 -10.00 1.38 11.88
N SER A 471 -10.83 0.54 11.24
CA SER A 471 -12.27 0.54 11.49
C SER A 471 -12.73 -0.49 12.49
N ASP A 472 -13.29 0.00 13.59
CA ASP A 472 -13.90 -0.84 14.61
C ASP A 472 -15.13 -1.61 14.07
N SER A 473 -15.90 -1.01 13.15
CA SER A 473 -17.08 -1.65 12.59
C SER A 473 -16.75 -2.81 11.66
N LEU A 474 -15.72 -2.66 10.81
CA LEU A 474 -15.24 -3.78 10.00
C LEU A 474 -14.56 -4.84 10.85
N LYS A 475 -13.79 -4.43 11.86
CA LYS A 475 -13.22 -5.37 12.80
C LYS A 475 -14.30 -6.23 13.45
N ALA A 476 -15.36 -5.61 13.98
CA ALA A 476 -16.45 -6.34 14.62
C ALA A 476 -17.18 -7.29 13.63
N PHE A 477 -17.40 -6.86 12.38
CA PHE A 477 -17.97 -7.71 11.35
C PHE A 477 -17.10 -8.94 11.04
N PHE A 478 -15.82 -8.72 10.75
CA PHE A 478 -14.91 -9.81 10.43
C PHE A 478 -14.64 -10.70 11.63
N ASP A 479 -14.66 -10.18 12.87
CA ASP A 479 -14.60 -11.01 14.08
C ASP A 479 -15.80 -11.97 14.16
N GLN A 480 -17.00 -11.53 13.79
CA GLN A 480 -18.18 -12.41 13.71
C GLN A 480 -18.09 -13.41 12.55
N PHE A 481 -17.67 -12.95 11.37
CA PHE A 481 -17.44 -13.79 10.20
C PHE A 481 -16.44 -14.90 10.52
N ASN A 482 -15.31 -14.54 11.12
CA ASN A 482 -14.25 -15.44 11.56
C ASN A 482 -14.72 -16.44 12.60
N LYS A 483 -15.62 -16.03 13.51
CA LYS A 483 -16.24 -16.94 14.49
C LYS A 483 -17.09 -18.02 13.81
N GLN A 484 -17.80 -17.68 12.74
CA GLN A 484 -18.58 -18.66 11.98
C GLN A 484 -17.68 -19.62 11.20
N LEU A 485 -16.67 -19.08 10.50
CA LEU A 485 -15.71 -19.92 9.78
C LEU A 485 -14.91 -20.85 10.71
N GLY A 486 -14.67 -20.44 11.96
CA GLY A 486 -14.01 -21.25 12.98
C GLY A 486 -14.71 -22.58 13.30
N LYS A 487 -15.95 -22.81 12.83
CA LYS A 487 -16.62 -24.12 12.92
C LYS A 487 -15.98 -25.20 12.03
N TYR A 488 -15.27 -24.78 10.98
CA TYR A 488 -14.62 -25.67 10.02
C TYR A 488 -13.16 -25.96 10.37
N GLY A 489 -12.52 -25.12 11.17
CA GLY A 489 -11.07 -25.16 11.35
C GLY A 489 -10.51 -24.08 12.27
N THR A 490 -9.18 -24.01 12.30
CA THR A 490 -8.47 -22.90 12.94
C THR A 490 -8.43 -21.72 11.99
N ASN A 491 -8.79 -20.53 12.48
CA ASN A 491 -8.72 -19.31 11.69
C ASN A 491 -7.37 -18.65 11.90
N ASP A 492 -6.51 -18.79 10.90
CA ASP A 492 -5.19 -18.16 10.89
C ASP A 492 -5.27 -16.73 10.33
N TRP A 493 -6.41 -16.37 9.74
CA TRP A 493 -6.68 -15.05 9.22
C TRP A 493 -7.32 -14.10 10.25
N GLY A 494 -7.00 -12.82 10.16
CA GLY A 494 -7.58 -11.76 10.96
C GLY A 494 -7.78 -10.49 10.15
N VAL A 495 -8.63 -9.59 10.63
CA VAL A 495 -8.98 -8.33 9.94
C VAL A 495 -7.75 -7.44 9.70
N GLU A 496 -6.69 -7.61 10.48
CA GLU A 496 -5.39 -6.96 10.27
C GLU A 496 -4.70 -7.33 8.95
N LEU A 497 -5.07 -8.46 8.34
CA LEU A 497 -4.54 -8.92 7.05
C LEU A 497 -5.35 -8.40 5.85
N LEU A 498 -6.42 -7.63 6.07
CA LEU A 498 -7.14 -6.97 4.98
C LEU A 498 -6.18 -6.11 4.17
N GLY A 499 -6.26 -6.26 2.85
CA GLY A 499 -5.37 -5.61 1.89
C GLY A 499 -4.22 -6.50 1.42
N CYS A 500 -3.83 -7.49 2.23
CA CYS A 500 -2.90 -8.55 1.84
C CYS A 500 -3.60 -9.84 1.44
N PHE A 501 -4.55 -10.28 2.27
CA PHE A 501 -5.41 -11.40 1.94
C PHE A 501 -6.84 -11.11 2.41
N PRO A 502 -7.86 -11.05 1.52
CA PRO A 502 -7.68 -10.89 0.08
C PRO A 502 -6.90 -9.61 -0.24
N SER A 503 -6.18 -9.61 -1.36
CA SER A 503 -5.28 -8.50 -1.68
C SER A 503 -5.96 -7.36 -2.42
N ILE A 504 -5.71 -6.12 -1.98
CA ILE A 504 -6.07 -4.89 -2.73
C ILE A 504 -4.83 -4.22 -3.33
N SER A 505 -3.68 -4.90 -3.33
CA SER A 505 -2.38 -4.35 -3.75
C SER A 505 -2.10 -4.50 -5.25
N GLY A 506 -3.15 -4.61 -6.07
CA GLY A 506 -3.01 -4.78 -7.52
C GLY A 506 -2.34 -6.10 -7.95
N ILE A 507 -2.28 -7.09 -7.06
CA ILE A 507 -1.71 -8.44 -7.24
C ILE A 507 -2.56 -9.44 -6.44
N LYS A 508 -2.60 -10.72 -6.81
CA LYS A 508 -3.32 -11.74 -6.01
C LYS A 508 -2.63 -11.96 -4.67
N GLY A 509 -3.36 -12.32 -3.62
CA GLY A 509 -2.76 -12.59 -2.31
C GLY A 509 -1.72 -13.72 -2.36
N SER A 510 -2.00 -14.77 -3.13
CA SER A 510 -1.09 -15.89 -3.37
C SER A 510 0.15 -15.55 -4.22
N GLU A 511 0.11 -14.43 -4.94
CA GLU A 511 1.22 -13.95 -5.78
C GLU A 511 2.08 -12.89 -5.07
N GLN A 512 1.68 -12.43 -3.88
CA GLN A 512 2.50 -11.52 -3.07
C GLN A 512 3.84 -12.18 -2.72
N VAL A 513 4.90 -11.38 -2.78
CA VAL A 513 6.27 -11.86 -2.58
C VAL A 513 6.43 -12.43 -1.19
N LEU A 514 7.06 -13.60 -1.08
CA LEU A 514 7.48 -14.14 0.21
C LEU A 514 8.55 -13.24 0.82
N THR A 515 8.44 -12.91 2.10
CA THR A 515 9.45 -12.10 2.80
C THR A 515 10.84 -12.70 2.67
N LYS A 516 10.94 -14.05 2.65
CA LYS A 516 12.19 -14.77 2.38
C LYS A 516 12.84 -14.38 1.04
N ASN A 517 12.05 -14.18 -0.01
CA ASN A 517 12.56 -13.77 -1.33
C ASN A 517 13.15 -12.36 -1.28
N SER A 518 12.51 -11.43 -0.55
CA SER A 518 13.05 -10.09 -0.33
C SER A 518 14.38 -10.16 0.43
N MET A 519 14.50 -11.02 1.46
CA MET A 519 15.76 -11.23 2.18
C MET A 519 16.84 -11.84 1.28
N ASP A 520 16.48 -12.81 0.44
CA ASP A 520 17.40 -13.44 -0.52
C ASP A 520 17.92 -12.47 -1.57
N GLU A 521 17.07 -11.55 -2.03
CA GLU A 521 17.47 -10.47 -2.94
C GLU A 521 18.50 -9.55 -2.30
N ILE A 522 18.25 -9.10 -1.06
CA ILE A 522 19.19 -8.28 -0.29
C ILE A 522 20.50 -9.05 -0.08
N LYS A 523 20.43 -10.33 0.29
CA LYS A 523 21.60 -11.19 0.48
C LYS A 523 22.42 -11.36 -0.80
N ALA A 524 21.76 -11.55 -1.95
CA ALA A 524 22.43 -11.65 -3.24
C ALA A 524 23.18 -10.35 -3.57
N TRP A 525 22.56 -9.19 -3.33
CA TRP A 525 23.20 -7.88 -3.51
C TRP A 525 24.39 -7.68 -2.56
N LEU A 526 24.27 -8.04 -1.28
CA LEU A 526 25.37 -7.96 -0.31
C LEU A 526 26.54 -8.87 -0.65
N ASN A 527 26.28 -10.06 -1.22
CA ASN A 527 27.35 -10.95 -1.69
C ASN A 527 28.13 -10.31 -2.86
N ALA A 528 27.47 -9.50 -3.70
CA ALA A 528 28.12 -8.72 -4.76
C ALA A 528 28.81 -7.44 -4.23
N ASN A 529 28.42 -6.96 -3.04
CA ASN A 529 28.90 -5.74 -2.40
C ASN A 529 29.37 -6.02 -0.96
N PRO A 530 30.46 -6.79 -0.76
CA PRO A 530 30.87 -7.34 0.53
C PRO A 530 31.31 -6.31 1.58
N THR A 531 31.50 -5.05 1.17
CA THR A 531 31.89 -3.93 2.03
C THR A 531 30.73 -2.99 2.33
N ASP A 532 29.54 -3.22 1.77
CA ASP A 532 28.36 -2.44 2.05
C ASP A 532 27.57 -3.01 3.24
N PHE A 533 26.69 -2.18 3.77
CA PHE A 533 25.87 -2.45 4.94
C PHE A 533 24.45 -1.96 4.71
N VAL A 534 23.45 -2.75 5.09
CA VAL A 534 22.03 -2.45 4.91
C VAL A 534 21.30 -2.55 6.24
N ILE A 535 20.44 -1.58 6.52
CA ILE A 535 19.46 -1.67 7.60
C ILE A 535 18.17 -2.23 7.01
N VAL A 536 17.71 -3.34 7.56
CA VAL A 536 16.45 -3.98 7.16
C VAL A 536 15.48 -3.84 8.31
N TYR A 537 14.45 -3.02 8.12
CA TYR A 537 13.36 -2.84 9.05
C TYR A 537 12.16 -3.68 8.62
N LEU A 538 11.78 -4.66 9.43
CA LEU A 538 10.58 -5.45 9.25
C LEU A 538 9.41 -4.75 9.95
N ASP A 539 8.53 -4.09 9.19
CA ASP A 539 7.27 -3.59 9.74
C ASP A 539 6.34 -4.79 9.95
N THR A 540 6.37 -5.37 11.15
CA THR A 540 5.68 -6.62 11.45
C THR A 540 4.22 -6.39 11.78
N GLY A 541 3.34 -7.08 11.06
CA GLY A 541 1.91 -7.09 11.32
C GLY A 541 1.52 -7.69 12.67
N SER A 542 0.40 -7.23 13.22
CA SER A 542 -0.13 -7.73 14.50
C SER A 542 -0.54 -9.22 14.47
N ASP A 543 -0.74 -9.77 13.28
CA ASP A 543 -0.99 -11.20 13.03
C ASP A 543 0.19 -12.07 13.47
N ILE A 544 1.44 -11.61 13.29
CA ILE A 544 2.65 -12.34 13.69
C ILE A 544 2.67 -12.56 15.20
N THR A 545 2.35 -11.52 15.97
CA THR A 545 2.23 -11.62 17.43
C THR A 545 1.06 -12.51 17.83
N ARG A 546 -0.11 -12.32 17.21
CA ARG A 546 -1.32 -13.13 17.47
C ARG A 546 -1.08 -14.62 17.24
N LEU A 547 -0.39 -14.97 16.16
CA LEU A 547 -0.08 -16.33 15.74
C LEU A 547 1.23 -16.88 16.35
N LYS A 548 1.94 -16.07 17.14
CA LYS A 548 3.22 -16.41 17.80
C LYS A 548 4.31 -16.82 16.81
N LYS A 549 4.45 -16.04 15.74
CA LYS A 549 5.30 -16.35 14.57
C LYS A 549 6.70 -15.74 14.61
N PHE A 550 7.06 -14.97 15.63
CA PHE A 550 8.43 -14.44 15.76
C PHE A 550 9.55 -15.50 15.68
N PRO A 551 9.45 -16.70 16.29
CA PRO A 551 10.49 -17.72 16.13
C PRO A 551 10.69 -18.18 14.68
N ASP A 552 9.59 -18.30 13.93
CA ASP A 552 9.63 -18.68 12.51
C ASP A 552 10.24 -17.55 11.67
N LEU A 553 9.89 -16.29 11.97
CA LEU A 553 10.47 -15.11 11.32
C LEU A 553 11.98 -14.96 11.60
N ASN A 554 12.41 -15.24 12.83
CA ASN A 554 13.83 -15.26 13.18
C ASN A 554 14.59 -16.34 12.41
N THR A 555 13.94 -17.47 12.11
CA THR A 555 14.54 -18.52 11.27
C THR A 555 14.76 -17.99 9.86
N VAL A 556 13.80 -17.27 9.27
CA VAL A 556 13.97 -16.60 7.97
C VAL A 556 15.20 -15.68 7.94
N LEU A 557 15.37 -14.84 8.98
CA LEU A 557 16.52 -13.93 9.08
C LEU A 557 17.85 -14.67 9.24
N THR A 558 17.91 -15.62 10.17
CA THR A 558 19.15 -16.33 10.52
C THR A 558 19.59 -17.29 9.42
N ASP A 559 18.66 -17.98 8.76
CA ASP A 559 18.98 -18.84 7.61
C ASP A 559 19.50 -18.04 6.41
N THR A 560 19.03 -16.80 6.23
CA THR A 560 19.39 -15.97 5.06
C THR A 560 20.72 -15.23 5.28
N PHE A 561 20.86 -14.57 6.44
CA PHE A 561 21.98 -13.67 6.69
C PHE A 561 23.07 -14.29 7.57
N GLY A 562 22.73 -15.22 8.47
CA GLY A 562 23.68 -15.84 9.39
C GLY A 562 24.55 -14.81 10.13
N ASP A 563 25.86 -14.98 10.04
CA ASP A 563 26.86 -14.12 10.70
C ASP A 563 26.90 -12.67 10.17
N LEU A 564 26.24 -12.38 9.04
CA LEU A 564 26.14 -11.00 8.54
C LEU A 564 25.25 -10.13 9.44
N LEU A 565 24.41 -10.71 10.29
CA LEU A 565 23.57 -9.97 11.22
C LEU A 565 24.41 -9.33 12.33
N VAL A 566 24.16 -8.06 12.59
CA VAL A 566 24.64 -7.41 13.82
C VAL A 566 23.99 -8.13 15.02
N PRO A 567 24.76 -8.66 15.97
CA PRO A 567 24.19 -9.39 17.10
C PRO A 567 23.28 -8.50 17.94
N LEU A 568 22.10 -9.01 18.30
CA LEU A 568 21.13 -8.30 19.13
C LEU A 568 21.75 -7.77 20.44
N LYS A 569 22.65 -8.56 21.04
CA LYS A 569 23.35 -8.18 22.28
C LYS A 569 24.20 -6.91 22.10
N THR A 570 24.84 -6.74 20.95
CA THR A 570 25.62 -5.53 20.62
C THR A 570 24.72 -4.30 20.65
N LEU A 571 23.51 -4.38 20.07
CA LEU A 571 22.54 -3.29 20.06
C LEU A 571 22.00 -2.98 21.47
N GLN A 572 21.72 -4.02 22.28
CA GLN A 572 21.30 -3.85 23.68
C GLN A 572 22.37 -3.19 24.55
N ASP A 573 23.64 -3.53 24.34
CA ASP A 573 24.76 -2.91 25.06
C ASP A 573 24.93 -1.44 24.65
N MET A 574 24.79 -1.13 23.35
CA MET A 574 24.77 0.24 22.86
C MET A 574 23.59 1.02 23.44
N ALA A 575 22.39 0.46 23.46
CA ALA A 575 21.21 1.10 24.06
C ALA A 575 21.43 1.44 25.54
N THR A 576 22.05 0.53 26.30
CA THR A 576 22.43 0.77 27.71
C THR A 576 23.43 1.92 27.85
N ALA A 577 24.34 2.06 26.90
CA ALA A 577 25.28 3.16 26.80
C ALA A 577 24.69 4.43 26.14
N LYS A 578 23.36 4.50 25.94
CA LYS A 578 22.66 5.59 25.24
C LYS A 578 23.21 5.85 23.85
N TRP A 579 23.56 4.78 23.15
CA TRP A 579 24.11 4.80 21.78
C TRP A 579 25.43 5.55 21.65
N ALA A 580 26.12 5.82 22.77
CA ALA A 580 27.40 6.49 22.76
C ALA A 580 28.50 5.61 22.15
N GLY A 581 29.26 6.16 21.21
CA GLY A 581 30.50 5.57 20.71
C GLY A 581 30.35 4.37 19.77
N GLY A 582 29.16 4.14 19.20
CA GLY A 582 28.96 3.13 18.15
C GLY A 582 28.76 3.75 16.77
N SER A 583 29.23 3.06 15.73
CA SER A 583 29.17 3.46 14.32
C SER A 583 28.86 2.26 13.40
N ILE A 584 28.38 2.54 12.19
CA ILE A 584 28.12 1.47 11.20
C ILE A 584 29.44 0.83 10.75
N ASN A 585 30.52 1.61 10.63
CA ASN A 585 31.83 1.08 10.27
C ASN A 585 32.36 0.07 11.29
N GLU A 586 32.05 0.21 12.58
CA GLU A 586 32.43 -0.80 13.57
C GLU A 586 31.72 -2.14 13.34
N PHE A 587 30.46 -2.13 12.87
CA PHE A 587 29.75 -3.34 12.48
C PHE A 587 30.39 -3.99 11.24
N ILE A 588 30.69 -3.19 10.22
CA ILE A 588 31.37 -3.67 9.00
C ILE A 588 32.74 -4.27 9.34
N ASN A 589 33.53 -3.58 10.18
CA ASN A 589 34.84 -4.07 10.62
C ASN A 589 34.76 -5.34 11.47
N ALA A 590 33.64 -5.57 12.14
CA ALA A 590 33.35 -6.82 12.86
C ALA A 590 32.84 -7.95 11.95
N GLY A 591 32.67 -7.70 10.65
CA GLY A 591 32.19 -8.68 9.66
C GLY A 591 30.68 -8.71 9.46
N HIS A 592 29.95 -7.76 10.04
CA HIS A 592 28.50 -7.66 9.89
C HIS A 592 28.13 -6.74 8.73
N GLN A 593 27.03 -7.05 8.04
CA GLN A 593 26.52 -6.28 6.91
C GLN A 593 25.03 -5.94 7.04
N VAL A 594 24.32 -6.53 7.99
CA VAL A 594 22.86 -6.35 8.15
C VAL A 594 22.52 -5.99 9.58
N LEU A 595 21.88 -4.84 9.77
CA LEU A 595 21.20 -4.53 11.03
C LEU A 595 19.71 -4.76 10.82
N ALA A 596 19.18 -5.75 11.54
CA ALA A 596 17.77 -6.11 11.49
C ALA A 596 17.00 -5.36 12.58
N LEU A 597 15.95 -4.67 12.16
CA LEU A 597 14.99 -3.99 13.02
C LEU A 597 13.61 -4.60 12.81
N ALA A 598 12.75 -4.53 13.83
CA ALA A 598 11.34 -4.85 13.73
C ALA A 598 10.52 -3.95 14.65
N ASN A 599 9.19 -3.97 14.56
CA ASN A 599 8.34 -3.15 15.44
C ASN A 599 8.62 -3.46 16.92
N ASP A 600 8.73 -4.75 17.24
CA ASP A 600 9.10 -5.26 18.55
C ASP A 600 10.43 -6.03 18.49
N ASP A 601 11.12 -6.18 19.63
CA ASP A 601 12.29 -7.08 19.72
C ASP A 601 11.83 -8.53 19.50
N THR A 602 12.35 -9.16 18.44
CA THR A 602 11.96 -10.53 18.05
C THR A 602 12.85 -11.59 18.68
N GLY A 603 13.99 -11.22 19.27
CA GLY A 603 15.09 -12.11 19.66
C GLY A 603 16.21 -12.22 18.61
N VAL A 604 16.02 -11.66 17.41
CA VAL A 604 17.07 -11.51 16.38
C VAL A 604 17.10 -10.07 15.86
N ALA A 605 15.94 -9.49 15.55
CA ALA A 605 15.80 -8.09 15.17
C ALA A 605 15.54 -7.23 16.42
N TYR A 606 16.19 -6.05 16.48
CA TYR A 606 16.00 -5.10 17.58
C TYR A 606 14.76 -4.23 17.34
N SER A 607 14.09 -3.80 18.41
CA SER A 607 12.93 -2.91 18.34
C SER A 607 13.29 -1.56 17.71
N PHE A 608 12.66 -1.21 16.58
CA PHE A 608 12.78 0.12 15.96
C PHE A 608 12.26 1.22 16.89
N TYR A 609 11.20 0.91 17.65
CA TYR A 609 10.64 1.82 18.65
C TYR A 609 11.49 2.00 19.91
N ASP A 610 12.60 1.26 20.04
CA ASP A 610 13.64 1.50 21.06
C ASP A 610 14.96 1.99 20.45
N PHE A 611 15.13 1.86 19.13
CA PHE A 611 16.34 2.26 18.42
C PHE A 611 16.53 3.78 18.49
N CYS A 612 17.67 4.24 19.04
CA CYS A 612 18.01 5.66 19.19
C CYS A 612 16.87 6.50 19.81
N ASN A 613 16.42 6.12 21.02
CA ASN A 613 15.28 6.69 21.75
C ASN A 613 13.95 6.68 20.96
N GLY A 614 13.75 5.60 20.23
CA GLY A 614 12.49 5.17 19.68
C GLY A 614 12.06 5.91 18.43
N GLY A 615 12.81 5.68 17.35
CA GLY A 615 12.55 6.08 15.97
C GLY A 615 11.28 6.91 15.78
N LYS A 616 11.44 8.23 15.64
CA LYS A 616 10.30 9.16 15.63
C LYS A 616 10.03 9.71 14.25
N ASP A 617 8.75 9.81 13.92
CA ASP A 617 8.34 10.41 12.66
C ASP A 617 8.21 11.93 12.79
N LEU A 618 8.94 12.64 11.93
CA LEU A 618 8.70 14.05 11.62
C LEU A 618 7.85 14.09 10.34
N THR A 619 6.55 14.25 10.49
CA THR A 619 5.60 14.20 9.37
C THR A 619 5.88 15.29 8.34
N VAL A 620 5.56 15.01 7.08
CA VAL A 620 5.75 15.90 5.92
C VAL A 620 5.03 17.25 6.01
N GLU A 621 4.09 17.41 6.95
CA GLU A 621 3.44 18.69 7.26
C GLU A 621 4.43 19.74 7.76
N PHE A 622 5.55 19.31 8.36
CA PHE A 622 6.59 20.18 8.91
C PHE A 622 7.78 20.40 7.96
N ILE A 623 7.64 20.07 6.67
CA ILE A 623 8.76 20.13 5.71
C ILE A 623 9.29 21.54 5.48
N ASP A 624 8.43 22.54 5.61
CA ASP A 624 8.76 23.96 5.45
C ASP A 624 9.11 24.65 6.78
N ASP A 625 9.00 23.95 7.91
CA ASP A 625 9.27 24.52 9.22
C ASP A 625 10.77 24.73 9.47
N LEU A 626 11.07 25.80 10.20
CA LEU A 626 12.41 26.10 10.69
C LEU A 626 12.54 25.63 12.16
N PRO A 627 13.71 25.08 12.55
CA PRO A 627 13.94 24.71 13.94
C PRO A 627 13.89 25.92 14.87
N ASP A 628 13.34 25.72 16.07
CA ASP A 628 13.36 26.72 17.13
C ASP A 628 14.78 26.97 17.69
N ALA A 629 14.91 27.89 18.66
CA ALA A 629 16.20 28.19 19.31
C ALA A 629 16.81 26.99 20.07
N LYS A 630 16.04 25.92 20.32
CA LYS A 630 16.48 24.66 20.93
C LYS A 630 16.71 23.57 19.87
N ARG A 631 16.72 23.93 18.58
CA ARG A 631 16.87 23.03 17.43
C ARG A 631 15.77 21.96 17.36
N LYS A 632 14.54 22.39 17.62
CA LYS A 632 13.36 21.51 17.56
C LYS A 632 12.40 21.90 16.45
N ILE A 633 11.81 20.89 15.82
CA ILE A 633 10.65 21.01 14.93
C ILE A 633 9.57 20.11 15.52
N ASN A 634 8.35 20.64 15.70
CA ASN A 634 7.26 19.93 16.36
C ASN A 634 7.67 19.25 17.70
N GLY A 635 8.56 19.89 18.48
CA GLY A 635 9.07 19.36 19.74
C GLY A 635 10.16 18.26 19.63
N LEU A 636 10.43 17.75 18.43
CA LEU A 636 11.47 16.75 18.11
C LEU A 636 12.81 17.44 17.84
N THR A 637 13.92 16.89 18.35
CA THR A 637 15.26 17.48 18.14
C THR A 637 15.87 16.93 16.85
N ILE A 638 16.11 17.80 15.87
CA ILE A 638 16.54 17.42 14.51
C ILE A 638 18.03 17.06 14.36
N TYR A 639 18.83 17.32 15.39
CA TYR A 639 20.27 17.02 15.39
C TYR A 639 20.67 16.53 16.79
N SER A 640 20.65 15.21 16.99
CA SER A 640 20.93 14.55 18.27
C SER A 640 21.71 13.24 18.12
N ASN A 641 22.58 12.94 19.10
CA ASN A 641 23.26 11.65 19.23
C ASN A 641 22.35 10.54 19.78
N GLU A 642 21.13 10.88 20.21
CA GLU A 642 20.24 9.95 20.89
C GLU A 642 18.86 9.90 20.24
N GLN A 643 18.60 10.62 19.14
CA GLN A 643 17.31 10.56 18.45
C GLN A 643 17.52 10.22 16.98
N PHE A 644 16.71 9.30 16.49
CA PHE A 644 16.69 8.91 15.09
C PHE A 644 15.34 9.29 14.51
N LEU A 645 15.37 10.15 13.50
CA LEU A 645 14.16 10.73 12.91
C LEU A 645 13.91 10.19 11.51
N ARG A 646 12.65 9.88 11.24
CA ARG A 646 12.18 9.40 9.94
C ARG A 646 11.11 10.36 9.41
N SER A 647 11.03 10.51 8.10
CA SER A 647 9.88 11.10 7.42
C SER A 647 9.58 10.30 6.17
N TYR A 648 8.29 10.08 5.91
CA TYR A 648 7.79 9.40 4.73
C TYR A 648 6.45 10.00 4.31
N SER A 649 6.05 9.74 3.08
CA SER A 649 4.75 10.14 2.55
C SER A 649 4.26 9.09 1.56
N SER A 650 3.19 8.41 1.96
CA SER A 650 2.59 7.36 1.15
C SER A 650 1.99 7.94 -0.12
N GLN A 651 2.29 7.30 -1.24
CA GLN A 651 1.68 7.59 -2.54
C GLN A 651 0.62 6.56 -2.94
N ILE A 652 0.29 5.62 -2.04
CA ILE A 652 -0.82 4.70 -2.25
C ILE A 652 -2.12 5.48 -2.37
N ARG A 653 -2.95 5.09 -3.34
CA ARG A 653 -4.25 5.71 -3.56
C ARG A 653 -5.23 4.73 -4.15
N TYR A 654 -6.48 4.80 -3.70
CA TYR A 654 -7.59 3.99 -4.17
C TYR A 654 -8.65 4.88 -4.83
N VAL A 655 -8.41 5.25 -6.09
CA VAL A 655 -9.29 6.14 -6.86
C VAL A 655 -9.41 7.51 -6.16
N ALA A 656 -10.58 7.87 -5.65
CA ALA A 656 -10.82 9.11 -4.92
C ALA A 656 -10.45 9.04 -3.43
N LEU A 657 -9.97 7.88 -2.96
CA LEU A 657 -9.59 7.64 -1.57
C LEU A 657 -8.07 7.72 -1.40
N SER A 658 -7.61 8.41 -0.36
CA SER A 658 -6.22 8.33 0.12
C SER A 658 -5.85 6.91 0.60
N ASP A 659 -4.57 6.70 0.90
CA ASP A 659 -4.01 5.53 1.59
C ASP A 659 -4.79 5.13 2.86
N THR A 660 -5.27 6.12 3.60
CA THR A 660 -6.07 5.97 4.83
C THR A 660 -7.58 5.74 4.58
N GLY A 661 -7.99 5.62 3.31
CA GLY A 661 -9.39 5.48 2.91
C GLY A 661 -10.17 6.80 3.01
N ALA A 662 -9.49 7.95 3.00
CA ALA A 662 -10.13 9.25 3.08
C ALA A 662 -10.57 9.76 1.70
N LEU A 663 -11.86 10.05 1.46
CA LEU A 663 -12.25 10.82 0.26
C LEU A 663 -11.50 12.15 0.27
N THR A 664 -10.69 12.40 -0.76
CA THR A 664 -9.87 13.60 -0.84
C THR A 664 -9.54 13.95 -2.29
N LYS A 665 -9.49 15.24 -2.59
CA LYS A 665 -8.93 15.76 -3.84
C LYS A 665 -7.46 16.18 -3.70
N ALA A 666 -6.95 16.25 -2.46
CA ALA A 666 -5.56 16.61 -2.21
C ALA A 666 -4.64 15.46 -2.58
N PHE A 667 -3.47 15.80 -3.13
CA PHE A 667 -2.35 14.89 -3.21
C PHE A 667 -1.62 14.81 -1.87
N PRO A 668 -0.94 13.69 -1.58
CA PRO A 668 0.07 13.68 -0.52
C PRO A 668 1.19 14.66 -0.87
N VAL A 669 1.94 15.08 0.15
CA VAL A 669 3.20 15.82 -0.09
C VAL A 669 4.20 14.84 -0.70
N PHE A 670 4.63 15.06 -1.94
CA PHE A 670 5.60 14.20 -2.59
C PHE A 670 7.02 14.51 -2.07
N LEU A 671 7.75 13.47 -1.67
CA LEU A 671 9.19 13.57 -1.40
C LEU A 671 9.94 13.45 -2.73
N ASP A 672 10.26 14.58 -3.33
CA ASP A 672 10.80 14.73 -4.69
C ASP A 672 12.03 15.66 -4.70
N GLY A 673 12.50 16.02 -5.90
CA GLY A 673 13.68 16.87 -6.08
C GLY A 673 13.59 18.26 -5.43
N GLU A 674 12.38 18.80 -5.24
CA GLU A 674 12.18 20.10 -4.62
C GLU A 674 12.05 19.99 -3.09
N SER A 675 11.39 18.93 -2.62
CA SER A 675 11.04 18.79 -1.21
C SER A 675 12.10 18.05 -0.37
N ILE A 676 12.78 17.03 -0.92
CA ILE A 676 13.83 16.26 -0.22
C ILE A 676 14.91 17.18 0.38
N PRO A 677 15.49 18.17 -0.35
CA PRO A 677 16.53 19.03 0.20
C PRO A 677 16.11 19.82 1.45
N LYS A 678 14.80 20.06 1.65
CA LYS A 678 14.25 20.77 2.81
C LYS A 678 14.40 19.97 4.10
N TYR A 679 14.39 18.65 4.03
CA TYR A 679 14.73 17.77 5.15
C TYR A 679 16.20 17.40 5.19
N THR A 680 16.84 17.19 4.04
CA THR A 680 18.27 16.83 3.98
C THR A 680 19.11 17.83 4.75
N ARG A 681 18.87 19.14 4.58
CA ARG A 681 19.58 20.24 5.29
C ARG A 681 19.50 20.16 6.82
N TRP A 682 18.50 19.47 7.37
CA TRP A 682 18.34 19.28 8.80
C TRP A 682 19.03 18.01 9.34
N ASN A 683 19.75 17.29 8.48
CA ASN A 683 20.30 15.97 8.78
C ASN A 683 19.23 15.01 9.32
N LEU A 684 18.03 15.06 8.74
CA LEU A 684 17.01 14.06 9.03
C LEU A 684 17.59 12.67 8.68
N ASN A 685 17.54 11.73 9.62
CA ASN A 685 18.23 10.45 9.46
C ASN A 685 17.69 9.66 8.27
N LEU A 686 16.36 9.53 8.19
CA LEU A 686 15.69 8.81 7.13
C LEU A 686 14.68 9.71 6.42
N ILE A 687 14.93 9.98 5.15
CA ILE A 687 13.92 10.49 4.23
C ILE A 687 13.49 9.27 3.41
N ALA A 688 12.44 8.60 3.88
CA ALA A 688 11.95 7.33 3.34
C ALA A 688 10.95 7.60 2.21
N THR A 689 11.44 7.55 0.98
CA THR A 689 10.67 7.95 -0.20
C THR A 689 9.83 6.81 -0.75
N ASP A 690 8.61 7.12 -1.20
CA ASP A 690 7.88 6.32 -2.17
C ASP A 690 8.35 6.63 -3.60
N ASN A 691 8.29 5.62 -4.46
CA ASN A 691 8.67 5.65 -5.86
C ASN A 691 10.08 6.19 -6.07
N VAL A 692 11.07 5.68 -5.33
CA VAL A 692 12.46 6.17 -5.41
C VAL A 692 13.01 6.02 -6.83
N ASP A 693 13.78 7.01 -7.25
CA ASP A 693 14.38 7.09 -8.57
C ASP A 693 15.72 7.84 -8.50
N VAL A 694 16.44 7.90 -9.62
CA VAL A 694 17.76 8.54 -9.70
C VAL A 694 17.68 10.04 -9.35
N ALA A 695 16.62 10.74 -9.76
CA ALA A 695 16.44 12.16 -9.45
C ALA A 695 16.27 12.42 -7.94
N LYS A 696 15.47 11.60 -7.24
CA LYS A 696 15.32 11.68 -5.78
C LYS A 696 16.63 11.36 -5.06
N MET A 697 17.39 10.39 -5.57
CA MET A 697 18.72 10.11 -5.02
C MET A 697 19.69 11.27 -5.25
N ALA A 698 19.62 11.96 -6.40
CA ALA A 698 20.37 13.19 -6.62
C ALA A 698 19.97 14.33 -5.67
N ALA A 699 18.70 14.41 -5.27
CA ALA A 699 18.21 15.40 -4.30
C ALA A 699 18.70 15.15 -2.86
N GLN A 700 19.12 13.93 -2.53
CA GLN A 700 19.76 13.57 -1.25
C GLN A 700 21.23 14.03 -1.18
N VAL A 701 21.82 14.41 -2.31
CA VAL A 701 23.21 14.82 -2.39
C VAL A 701 23.33 16.22 -1.77
N TRP A 702 24.28 16.42 -0.86
CA TRP A 702 24.54 17.70 -0.18
C TRP A 702 26.01 18.17 -0.30
N SER A 703 26.94 17.28 -0.68
CA SER A 703 28.38 17.55 -0.76
C SER A 703 28.84 17.99 -2.17
N TRP A 704 29.47 17.10 -2.96
CA TRP A 704 30.05 17.36 -4.28
C TRP A 704 29.03 17.85 -5.29
N ALA A 705 29.39 18.87 -6.08
CA ALA A 705 28.57 19.24 -7.24
C ALA A 705 28.56 18.10 -8.28
N GLU A 706 27.60 18.16 -9.21
CA GLU A 706 27.53 17.19 -10.29
C GLU A 706 28.87 17.13 -11.07
N ASN A 707 29.35 15.91 -11.32
CA ASN A 707 30.64 15.58 -11.95
C ASN A 707 31.91 16.04 -11.19
N GLU A 708 31.81 16.36 -9.89
CA GLU A 708 32.95 16.62 -9.02
C GLU A 708 33.32 15.39 -8.15
N PRO A 709 34.58 15.24 -7.70
CA PRO A 709 35.73 16.11 -7.99
C PRO A 709 36.20 16.01 -9.44
N SER A 710 36.31 17.14 -10.14
CA SER A 710 36.74 17.23 -11.53
C SER A 710 38.26 17.03 -11.71
N THR A 711 39.01 17.12 -10.61
CA THR A 711 40.44 16.83 -10.57
C THR A 711 40.84 16.21 -9.23
N THR A 712 41.78 15.26 -9.29
CA THR A 712 42.39 14.59 -8.15
C THR A 712 43.92 14.66 -8.21
N GLU A 713 44.46 15.55 -9.04
CA GLU A 713 45.90 15.75 -9.21
C GLU A 713 46.59 16.19 -7.91
N GLU A 714 47.89 15.92 -7.81
CA GLU A 714 48.68 16.35 -6.65
C GLU A 714 48.56 17.87 -6.45
N GLY A 715 48.23 18.27 -5.22
CA GLY A 715 48.03 19.68 -4.87
C GLY A 715 46.61 20.23 -5.11
N ALA A 716 45.69 19.41 -5.66
CA ALA A 716 44.27 19.75 -5.72
C ALA A 716 43.66 19.92 -4.32
N TYR A 717 42.61 20.73 -4.21
CA TYR A 717 41.88 20.99 -2.97
C TYR A 717 40.39 21.18 -3.23
N ALA A 718 39.60 20.91 -2.19
CA ALA A 718 38.16 21.08 -2.22
C ALA A 718 37.77 22.49 -1.76
N LEU A 719 36.74 23.03 -2.41
CA LEU A 719 36.19 24.35 -2.17
C LEU A 719 34.68 24.26 -2.09
N VAL A 720 34.04 25.10 -1.29
CA VAL A 720 32.60 25.29 -1.35
C VAL A 720 32.29 26.45 -2.30
N ASP A 721 31.51 26.16 -3.33
CA ASP A 721 31.07 27.14 -4.32
C ASP A 721 29.92 28.03 -3.78
N LYS A 722 29.46 28.98 -4.60
CA LYS A 722 28.35 29.88 -4.24
C LYS A 722 27.01 29.17 -4.04
N GLY A 723 26.84 27.98 -4.62
CA GLY A 723 25.66 27.15 -4.47
C GLY A 723 25.69 26.30 -3.20
N GLY A 724 26.78 26.37 -2.42
CA GLY A 724 26.95 25.53 -1.25
C GLY A 724 27.31 24.09 -1.60
N ARG A 725 27.91 23.83 -2.76
CA ARG A 725 28.39 22.51 -3.21
C ARG A 725 29.91 22.45 -3.24
N TRP A 726 30.46 21.25 -3.18
CA TRP A 726 31.90 21.07 -3.19
C TRP A 726 32.41 20.92 -4.62
N VAL A 727 33.50 21.63 -4.92
CA VAL A 727 34.19 21.58 -6.21
C VAL A 727 35.68 21.40 -5.98
N ALA A 728 36.35 20.62 -6.83
CA ALA A 728 37.78 20.41 -6.78
C ALA A 728 38.51 21.43 -7.68
N SER A 729 39.69 21.89 -7.25
CA SER A 729 40.52 22.77 -8.09
C SER A 729 41.99 22.64 -7.78
N THR A 730 42.82 22.87 -8.80
CA THR A 730 44.27 23.10 -8.68
C THR A 730 44.65 24.57 -8.88
N THR A 731 43.71 25.42 -9.34
CA THR A 731 44.00 26.77 -9.83
C THR A 731 43.22 27.88 -9.12
N ALA A 732 42.10 27.57 -8.45
CA ALA A 732 41.25 28.56 -7.81
C ALA A 732 41.94 29.25 -6.61
N PRO A 733 41.96 30.58 -6.48
CA PRO A 733 42.68 31.24 -5.39
C PRO A 733 42.30 30.75 -3.98
N LYS A 734 43.29 30.33 -3.17
CA LYS A 734 43.10 29.97 -1.75
C LYS A 734 43.04 31.22 -0.88
N THR A 735 41.88 31.86 -0.80
CA THR A 735 41.72 33.12 -0.06
C THR A 735 41.25 32.92 1.37
N THR A 736 40.38 31.95 1.61
CA THR A 736 39.74 31.70 2.91
C THR A 736 39.62 30.20 3.19
N ARG A 737 39.56 29.82 4.47
CA ARG A 737 39.32 28.45 4.94
C ARG A 737 38.17 28.40 5.95
N ALA A 738 37.46 27.28 6.00
CA ALA A 738 36.40 27.03 6.97
C ALA A 738 36.91 26.29 8.23
N CYS A 739 36.56 26.78 9.41
CA CYS A 739 36.95 26.20 10.70
C CYS A 739 35.69 25.84 11.51
N TRP A 740 35.57 24.57 11.91
CA TRP A 740 34.40 24.04 12.62
C TRP A 740 34.56 24.09 14.14
N ASP A 741 33.54 24.58 14.85
CA ASP A 741 33.37 24.43 16.30
C ASP A 741 32.27 23.40 16.59
N GLY A 742 32.66 22.19 17.01
CA GLY A 742 31.72 21.13 17.34
C GLY A 742 30.90 21.35 18.62
N LYS A 743 31.31 22.24 19.52
CA LYS A 743 30.55 22.56 20.74
C LYS A 743 29.50 23.63 20.47
N ALA A 744 29.86 24.66 19.71
CA ALA A 744 28.93 25.70 19.28
C ALA A 744 28.00 25.22 18.15
N LEU A 745 28.42 24.21 17.39
CA LEU A 745 27.87 23.83 16.10
C LEU A 745 27.86 25.03 15.15
N ALA A 746 29.03 25.60 14.90
CA ALA A 746 29.16 26.80 14.10
C ALA A 746 30.45 26.80 13.27
N TRP A 747 30.39 27.47 12.11
CA TRP A 747 31.54 27.71 11.25
C TRP A 747 32.12 29.11 11.44
N SER A 748 33.45 29.17 11.43
CA SER A 748 34.21 30.40 11.26
C SER A 748 34.90 30.39 9.91
N ILE A 749 34.85 31.51 9.17
CA ILE A 749 35.58 31.70 7.92
C ILE A 749 36.73 32.66 8.20
N VAL A 750 37.96 32.20 7.97
CA VAL A 750 39.18 32.98 8.21
C VAL A 750 40.04 33.05 6.95
N PRO A 751 40.93 34.04 6.80
CA PRO A 751 41.90 34.07 5.71
C PRO A 751 42.68 32.75 5.62
N PHE A 752 42.91 32.24 4.40
CA PHE A 752 43.54 30.93 4.23
C PHE A 752 44.97 30.88 4.79
N LYS A 753 45.65 32.01 4.96
CA LYS A 753 47.00 32.05 5.56
C LYS A 753 47.00 31.96 7.10
N GLU A 754 45.85 32.13 7.74
CA GLU A 754 45.70 32.13 9.19
C GLU A 754 45.30 30.74 9.68
N ASP A 755 45.74 30.38 10.88
CA ASP A 755 45.32 29.15 11.53
C ASP A 755 43.87 29.25 12.03
N CYS A 756 43.22 28.10 12.18
CA CYS A 756 41.88 28.07 12.76
C CYS A 756 41.92 28.57 14.22
N PRO A 757 40.93 29.38 14.64
CA PRO A 757 40.83 29.84 16.03
C PRO A 757 40.88 28.70 17.04
N THR A 758 41.43 28.96 18.22
CA THR A 758 41.48 27.98 19.32
C THR A 758 40.11 27.36 19.59
N GLY A 759 40.05 26.03 19.63
CA GLY A 759 38.79 25.29 19.83
C GLY A 759 38.03 24.96 18.54
N THR A 760 38.51 25.41 17.37
CA THR A 760 37.96 25.08 16.06
C THR A 760 38.95 24.26 15.22
N THR A 761 38.48 23.58 14.17
CA THR A 761 39.32 22.70 13.34
C THR A 761 39.11 22.95 11.85
N PHE A 762 40.19 22.95 11.07
CA PHE A 762 40.13 23.00 9.60
C PHE A 762 39.66 21.64 9.07
N THR A 763 38.37 21.55 8.75
CA THR A 763 37.69 20.31 8.34
C THR A 763 36.70 20.60 7.22
N ALA A 764 36.27 19.56 6.51
CA ALA A 764 35.06 19.61 5.70
C ALA A 764 33.81 19.30 6.57
N PRO A 765 32.62 19.75 6.14
CA PRO A 765 31.37 19.31 6.74
C PRO A 765 31.23 17.79 6.69
N ALA A 766 30.89 17.19 7.84
CA ALA A 766 30.74 15.73 7.96
C ALA A 766 29.32 15.22 7.62
N ASP A 767 28.35 16.12 7.59
CA ASP A 767 26.93 15.84 7.40
C ASP A 767 26.24 17.06 6.74
N PRO A 768 25.00 16.91 6.23
CA PRO A 768 24.32 18.01 5.56
C PRO A 768 23.91 19.16 6.48
N TYR A 769 23.76 18.95 7.79
CA TYR A 769 23.46 20.05 8.71
C TYR A 769 24.68 20.96 8.85
N GLN A 770 25.87 20.38 9.00
CA GLN A 770 27.12 21.13 8.96
C GLN A 770 27.29 21.85 7.62
N GLN A 771 26.93 21.21 6.50
CA GLN A 771 27.00 21.84 5.18
C GLN A 771 26.05 23.03 5.07
N TYR A 772 24.81 22.88 5.53
CA TYR A 772 23.82 23.95 5.56
C TYR A 772 24.32 25.16 6.38
N LEU A 773 24.88 24.91 7.56
CA LEU A 773 25.44 25.97 8.41
C LEU A 773 26.62 26.68 7.73
N LEU A 774 27.47 25.95 6.99
CA LEU A 774 28.55 26.54 6.22
C LEU A 774 28.01 27.41 5.09
N ALA A 775 27.03 26.91 4.32
CA ALA A 775 26.39 27.66 3.24
C ALA A 775 25.72 28.95 3.76
N ALA A 776 25.00 28.89 4.88
CA ALA A 776 24.45 30.08 5.53
C ALA A 776 25.54 31.08 5.93
N LYS A 777 26.69 30.59 6.43
CA LYS A 777 27.83 31.44 6.78
C LYS A 777 28.48 32.11 5.57
N LEU A 778 28.50 31.45 4.41
CA LEU A 778 28.99 32.05 3.16
C LEU A 778 28.14 33.24 2.73
N VAL A 779 26.81 33.13 2.87
CA VAL A 779 25.85 34.20 2.58
C VAL A 779 26.09 35.39 3.53
N ASP A 780 26.21 35.14 4.84
CA ASP A 780 26.49 36.18 5.83
C ASP A 780 27.81 36.91 5.56
N TYR A 781 28.82 36.17 5.08
CA TYR A 781 30.14 36.70 4.76
C TYR A 781 30.20 37.38 3.37
N LYS A 782 29.08 37.41 2.62
CA LYS A 782 28.94 38.01 1.29
C LYS A 782 30.01 37.54 0.29
N VAL A 783 30.30 36.25 0.30
CA VAL A 783 31.24 35.63 -0.64
C VAL A 783 30.61 35.66 -2.04
N VAL A 784 31.16 36.49 -2.95
CA VAL A 784 30.64 36.64 -4.33
C VAL A 784 31.49 35.93 -5.38
N ASP A 785 32.81 35.83 -5.18
CA ASP A 785 33.76 35.31 -6.20
C ASP A 785 34.79 34.29 -5.65
N THR A 786 34.85 34.07 -4.33
CA THR A 786 35.95 33.35 -3.67
C THR A 786 35.48 32.14 -2.90
N SER A 787 35.58 30.97 -3.54
CA SER A 787 35.20 29.69 -2.93
C SER A 787 35.99 29.41 -1.64
N VAL A 788 35.32 28.99 -0.57
CA VAL A 788 35.94 28.73 0.74
C VAL A 788 36.60 27.36 0.73
N VAL A 789 37.89 27.29 1.05
CA VAL A 789 38.61 26.00 1.12
C VAL A 789 38.12 25.19 2.31
N ILE A 790 37.84 23.92 2.07
CA ILE A 790 37.51 22.91 3.07
C ILE A 790 38.53 21.77 3.03
N ASN A 791 38.73 21.10 4.16
CA ASN A 791 39.65 19.98 4.24
C ASN A 791 38.90 18.67 3.94
N ALA A 792 38.50 18.49 2.67
CA ALA A 792 37.89 17.24 2.19
C ALA A 792 38.92 16.39 1.44
N THR A 793 38.83 15.07 1.58
CA THR A 793 39.57 14.13 0.75
C THR A 793 39.02 14.12 -0.68
N LEU A 794 39.92 14.28 -1.66
CA LEU A 794 39.58 14.27 -3.09
C LEU A 794 39.58 12.89 -3.73
N THR A 795 40.01 11.86 -3.00
CA THR A 795 39.92 10.48 -3.46
C THR A 795 38.46 10.09 -3.59
N ILE A 796 38.06 9.67 -4.79
CA ILE A 796 36.79 8.98 -5.04
C ILE A 796 36.83 7.71 -4.19
N VAL A 797 36.04 7.68 -3.12
CA VAL A 797 36.06 6.55 -2.17
C VAL A 797 35.18 5.44 -2.73
N GLY A 798 35.81 4.47 -3.40
CA GLY A 798 35.18 3.19 -3.70
C GLY A 798 35.24 2.29 -2.47
N ALA A 799 34.08 2.02 -1.86
CA ALA A 799 33.89 1.23 -0.63
C ALA A 799 34.59 1.78 0.64
N PRO A 800 34.09 1.49 1.86
CA PRO A 800 34.77 1.89 3.09
C PRO A 800 36.19 1.33 3.07
N THR A 801 37.17 2.23 3.14
CA THR A 801 38.58 1.87 3.24
C THR A 801 38.77 1.20 4.61
N PRO A 802 39.21 -0.07 4.69
CA PRO A 802 39.70 -0.62 5.95
C PRO A 802 40.87 0.27 6.38
N VAL A 803 40.78 0.88 7.56
CA VAL A 803 41.90 1.67 8.08
C VAL A 803 43.10 0.74 8.28
N PRO A 804 44.31 1.11 7.81
CA PRO A 804 45.51 0.34 8.07
C PRO A 804 45.79 0.28 9.57
N SER A 805 46.15 -0.89 10.07
CA SER A 805 46.79 -1.03 11.37
C SER A 805 48.04 -0.15 11.45
N GLU A 806 48.25 0.42 12.65
CA GLU A 806 49.44 1.12 13.16
C GLU A 806 49.44 2.65 13.10
N MET A 807 48.94 3.23 14.20
CA MET A 807 49.45 4.50 14.70
C MET A 807 50.93 4.30 15.10
N ALA A 808 51.85 4.92 14.36
CA ALA A 808 53.21 5.12 14.81
C ALA A 808 53.19 6.07 16.01
N VAL A 809 53.32 5.51 17.21
CA VAL A 809 53.64 6.27 18.42
C VAL A 809 55.08 6.77 18.26
N ILE A 810 55.23 8.08 18.14
CA ILE A 810 56.52 8.74 18.36
C ILE A 810 56.83 8.61 19.86
N VAL A 811 57.86 7.83 20.19
CA VAL A 811 58.53 7.90 21.50
C VAL A 811 59.98 8.29 21.22
N ASP A 812 60.36 9.44 21.75
CA ASP A 812 61.71 9.97 21.68
C ASP A 812 62.56 9.44 22.85
N ASP A 813 63.78 9.04 22.50
CA ASP A 813 65.03 8.79 23.25
C ASP A 813 65.06 8.12 24.63
N GLY A 814 65.92 7.09 24.75
CA GLY A 814 66.45 6.65 26.03
C GLY A 814 67.18 5.30 26.11
N ASP A 815 68.42 5.28 25.61
CA ASP A 815 69.57 4.55 26.19
C ASP A 815 69.81 3.04 25.94
N GLN A 816 70.95 2.80 25.28
CA GLN A 816 71.97 1.74 25.46
C GLN A 816 71.62 0.23 25.39
N GLY A 817 72.28 -0.44 24.43
CA GLY A 817 73.10 -1.62 24.78
C GLY A 817 73.07 -2.84 23.85
N ALA A 818 74.11 -2.93 23.01
CA ALA A 818 74.82 -4.16 22.58
C ALA A 818 74.18 -5.18 21.59
N ALA A 819 74.65 -5.08 20.34
CA ALA A 819 75.34 -6.12 19.53
C ALA A 819 74.65 -7.51 19.38
N ALA A 820 74.40 -8.09 18.20
CA ALA A 820 75.33 -8.38 17.11
C ALA A 820 74.64 -9.29 16.05
N SER A 821 74.89 -8.97 14.77
CA SER A 821 75.14 -9.86 13.59
C SER A 821 74.19 -11.04 13.30
N THR A 822 73.64 -11.25 12.10
CA THR A 822 74.29 -11.29 10.76
C THR A 822 73.23 -11.29 9.64
N ALA A 823 73.53 -10.54 8.55
CA ALA A 823 73.39 -10.82 7.11
C ALA A 823 72.38 -11.87 6.58
N ALA A 824 71.77 -11.77 5.40
CA ALA A 824 71.63 -10.78 4.34
C ALA A 824 70.79 -11.45 3.22
N SER A 825 70.05 -10.65 2.45
CA SER A 825 69.60 -10.88 1.05
C SER A 825 68.72 -12.11 0.73
N GLY A 826 67.72 -12.06 -0.11
CA GLY A 826 67.27 -11.05 -1.07
C GLY A 826 66.07 -11.61 -1.83
N ALA A 827 65.26 -10.70 -2.36
CA ALA A 827 64.06 -10.96 -3.15
C ALA A 827 64.34 -11.74 -4.45
N THR A 828 63.33 -12.43 -4.99
CA THR A 828 62.79 -12.10 -6.34
C THR A 828 61.54 -12.92 -6.70
N THR A 829 60.65 -12.19 -7.35
CA THR A 829 59.43 -12.51 -8.11
C THR A 829 59.64 -13.40 -9.34
N SER A 830 58.62 -14.16 -9.77
CA SER A 830 58.10 -14.10 -11.16
C SER A 830 56.83 -14.92 -11.38
N LEU A 831 55.89 -14.30 -12.11
CA LEU A 831 54.71 -14.85 -12.78
C LEU A 831 55.06 -15.90 -13.86
N CYS A 832 54.12 -16.82 -14.16
CA CYS A 832 53.41 -16.88 -15.45
C CYS A 832 52.47 -18.11 -15.62
N ARG A 833 51.36 -17.84 -16.32
CA ARG A 833 50.33 -18.76 -16.84
C ARG A 833 50.85 -19.60 -18.02
N THR A 834 50.31 -20.80 -18.26
CA THR A 834 49.43 -21.14 -19.42
C THR A 834 49.10 -22.65 -19.55
N GLU A 835 47.82 -22.86 -19.88
CA GLU A 835 47.16 -23.80 -20.83
C GLU A 835 47.68 -25.22 -21.15
N GLY A 836 46.74 -26.17 -21.12
CA GLY A 836 46.57 -27.20 -22.16
C GLY A 836 46.73 -28.66 -21.70
N GLY A 837 45.65 -29.44 -21.71
CA GLY A 837 45.73 -30.90 -21.56
C GLY A 837 44.40 -31.61 -21.34
N CYS A 838 43.72 -31.94 -22.44
CA CYS A 838 42.41 -32.59 -22.52
C CYS A 838 42.33 -34.02 -21.94
N GLY A 839 41.12 -34.39 -21.50
CA GLY A 839 40.48 -35.65 -21.93
C GLY A 839 40.15 -36.68 -20.85
N GLY A 840 38.87 -37.01 -20.67
CA GLY A 840 38.45 -38.22 -19.96
C GLY A 840 36.99 -38.27 -19.49
N THR A 841 36.07 -38.60 -20.40
CA THR A 841 34.64 -38.84 -20.23
C THR A 841 34.30 -40.09 -19.39
N ARG A 842 33.22 -40.02 -18.56
CA ARG A 842 32.12 -41.02 -18.37
C ARG A 842 31.24 -40.60 -17.17
N LEU A 843 30.01 -40.12 -17.38
CA LEU A 843 28.71 -40.80 -17.56
C LEU A 843 28.14 -41.54 -16.33
N ARG A 844 26.96 -41.03 -15.90
CA ARG A 844 25.80 -41.64 -15.23
C ARG A 844 25.95 -42.03 -13.75
N HIS A 845 25.31 -41.30 -12.85
CA HIS A 845 23.86 -41.37 -12.60
C HIS A 845 23.31 -40.02 -12.16
#